data_AF-A0A498NB66-F1
#
_entry.id   AF-A0A498NB66-F1
#
_cell.length_a   1.000
_cell.length_b   1.000
_cell.length_c   1.000
_cell.angle_alpha   90.00
_cell.angle_beta   90.00
_cell.angle_gamma   90.00
#
_symmetry.space_group_name_H-M   'P 1'
#
loop_
_entity.id
_entity.type
_entity.pdbx_description
1 polymer ?
#
loop_
_entity_poly.entity_id
_entity_poly.type
_entity_poly.pdbx_seq_one_letter_code
_entity_poly.pdbx_strand_id
1 'polypeptide(L)'
;MDKYTACVWPRLEPFLIGVLPATPPSKFSMHYLRKMACYVRTRDGCFPRLGWHMWRHIACGKLQLAEELAWLYFETFDLLMPRSAEQRLEWAEALSQCHTPKELDRQRCKLSVDTLQFLLFLYLQQLNRISLRTSLIGEEWPSPRARSPSSSSERDTKINSQNKNWDDQAHLTFIQTHLAELLELLVEPGQLSSSGQVLRDSQLTSEALESLSLLLEGSVSHSRTVYPIHKLLSRSPLQSQAGFSKLSRSYSLQQFQGFLHQALCLNPFGISTCSQSGKKLAWALQVEGTLKKAKIFRNTHMAPPGSRLLLMSQVCKQTLAKDSEKLNNANIKLHRCSEAFIYLLSPLRSVTLDKCRNSTVVLGPVGTSVHIQSCENVRVVCVAGRLTVGGSSHCTIHALTPTRPLLLPGNVSLTMGPFHTHYPTLEDHMASVGLAVLPNLWDQPLLFGAEGSATDTGCYRIQPPSEFYPLVIPFQMEGDNCEIPWGLPADYQKAIESREKAIEDWQKTVKEAHLNKVQRRQFQALVEQKFHEWLLETGQRRELDSLLPPAHTPSTSVDQWPSSHTSNSGQNIVFFEEKNFKGRRYECDSDCSDFHAYLSCCNSIRVESGAWVVYERPNYTGNRYLLTRGEYPEYLGWMGLNDCLSSCKLIRFTSGMQYKVQLYDKPDFTGQAIESIEDCPSVLERFRLREVHSCKVLDGYWIFYEHPNYRGHQYFLEKGNYRKPVDWGAVCPTVQSFRRFTE
;
A
#
# COMPACT_ATOMS: atom_id res chain seq x y z
N MET A 1 36.91 -17.08 17.99
CA MET A 1 37.25 -16.28 16.80
C MET A 1 36.04 -16.35 15.87
N ASP A 2 35.21 -15.31 15.85
CA ASP A 2 34.05 -15.27 14.94
C ASP A 2 34.56 -15.24 13.50
N LYS A 3 34.16 -16.21 12.69
CA LYS A 3 34.50 -16.25 11.26
C LYS A 3 33.85 -15.05 10.59
N TYR A 4 34.66 -14.05 10.22
CA TYR A 4 34.27 -12.93 9.34
C TYR A 4 33.81 -13.51 8.00
N THR A 5 32.50 -13.71 7.85
CA THR A 5 31.87 -14.30 6.67
C THR A 5 30.97 -13.26 6.01
N ALA A 6 31.11 -13.10 4.69
CA ALA A 6 30.24 -12.24 3.90
C ALA A 6 29.05 -13.05 3.38
N CYS A 7 27.85 -12.45 3.43
CA CYS A 7 26.69 -12.92 2.66
C CYS A 7 26.46 -11.89 1.56
N VAL A 8 26.43 -12.34 0.31
CA VAL A 8 26.19 -11.51 -0.88
C VAL A 8 24.92 -12.02 -1.53
N TRP A 9 24.04 -11.14 -1.98
CA TRP A 9 22.79 -11.54 -2.63
C TRP A 9 22.43 -10.65 -3.81
N PRO A 10 21.57 -11.13 -4.74
CA PRO A 10 21.05 -10.31 -5.82
C PRO A 10 20.15 -9.19 -5.30
N ARG A 11 20.39 -7.97 -5.77
CA ARG A 11 19.52 -6.81 -5.55
C ARG A 11 18.19 -7.05 -6.24
N LEU A 12 17.10 -6.64 -5.58
CA LEU A 12 15.75 -6.89 -6.10
C LEU A 12 15.42 -5.98 -7.30
N GLU A 13 15.67 -4.68 -7.19
CA GLU A 13 15.23 -3.66 -8.15
C GLU A 13 15.62 -3.92 -9.62
N PRO A 14 16.86 -4.32 -9.97
CA PRO A 14 17.23 -4.57 -11.36
C PRO A 14 16.38 -5.65 -12.04
N PHE A 15 16.01 -6.70 -11.31
CA PHE A 15 15.14 -7.76 -11.82
C PHE A 15 13.67 -7.34 -11.82
N LEU A 16 13.28 -6.58 -10.80
CA LEU A 16 11.91 -6.16 -10.56
C LEU A 16 11.40 -5.15 -11.58
N ILE A 17 12.22 -4.11 -11.83
CA ILE A 17 11.89 -2.92 -12.61
C ILE A 17 12.65 -2.92 -13.93
N GLY A 18 13.88 -3.44 -13.93
CA GLY A 18 14.79 -3.36 -15.07
C GLY A 18 14.57 -4.44 -16.14
N VAL A 19 14.29 -5.68 -15.72
CA VAL A 19 14.05 -6.78 -16.66
C VAL A 19 12.66 -6.65 -17.26
N LEU A 20 12.56 -6.54 -18.59
CA LEU A 20 11.26 -6.53 -19.24
C LEU A 20 10.64 -7.95 -19.20
N PRO A 21 9.33 -8.13 -18.92
CA PRO A 21 8.68 -9.44 -18.81
C PRO A 21 8.40 -10.08 -20.18
N ALA A 22 9.39 -10.11 -21.07
CA ALA A 22 9.28 -10.62 -22.42
C ALA A 22 10.61 -11.21 -22.90
N THR A 23 10.55 -11.99 -23.98
CA THR A 23 11.75 -12.58 -24.58
C THR A 23 12.71 -11.48 -25.02
N PRO A 24 13.98 -11.50 -24.58
CA PRO A 24 14.94 -10.49 -24.99
C PRO A 24 15.29 -10.62 -26.48
N PRO A 25 15.71 -9.52 -27.13
CA PRO A 25 16.27 -9.58 -28.47
C PRO A 25 17.40 -10.60 -28.54
N SER A 26 17.40 -11.43 -29.60
CA SER A 26 18.46 -12.44 -29.83
C SER A 26 19.87 -11.82 -29.87
N LYS A 27 19.94 -10.54 -30.23
CA LYS A 27 21.15 -9.72 -30.31
C LYS A 27 21.70 -9.27 -28.95
N PHE A 28 21.05 -9.59 -27.83
CA PHE A 28 21.60 -9.43 -26.48
C PHE A 28 22.34 -10.67 -25.97
N SER A 29 22.72 -11.60 -26.86
CA SER A 29 23.62 -12.69 -26.49
C SER A 29 24.99 -12.17 -26.06
N MET A 30 25.70 -12.93 -25.23
CA MET A 30 27.06 -12.65 -24.76
C MET A 30 28.02 -12.23 -25.89
N HIS A 31 27.95 -12.89 -27.06
CA HIS A 31 28.78 -12.56 -28.23
C HIS A 31 28.66 -11.10 -28.69
N TYR A 32 27.43 -10.58 -28.78
CA TYR A 32 27.18 -9.21 -29.23
C TYR A 32 27.51 -8.19 -28.14
N LEU A 33 27.22 -8.52 -26.87
CA LEU A 33 27.55 -7.66 -25.74
C LEU A 33 29.06 -7.51 -25.55
N ARG A 34 29.85 -8.58 -25.74
CA ARG A 34 31.32 -8.48 -25.80
C ARG A 34 31.79 -7.55 -26.92
N LYS A 35 31.25 -7.70 -28.13
CA LYS A 35 31.60 -6.82 -29.26
C LYS A 35 31.25 -5.36 -28.97
N MET A 36 30.10 -5.11 -28.34
CA MET A 36 29.71 -3.78 -27.90
C MET A 36 30.68 -3.24 -26.85
N ALA A 37 31.03 -4.03 -25.83
CA ALA A 37 31.98 -3.64 -24.80
C ALA A 37 33.34 -3.24 -25.38
N CYS A 38 33.89 -4.04 -26.31
CA CYS A 38 35.12 -3.69 -27.02
C CYS A 38 34.97 -2.42 -27.85
N TYR A 39 33.89 -2.30 -28.62
CA TYR A 39 33.64 -1.15 -29.48
C TYR A 39 33.58 0.16 -28.68
N VAL A 40 32.81 0.19 -27.58
CA VAL A 40 32.63 1.38 -26.76
C VAL A 40 33.91 1.78 -26.03
N ARG A 41 34.70 0.81 -25.53
CA ARG A 41 35.98 1.07 -24.85
C ARG A 41 37.09 1.58 -25.79
N THR A 42 37.04 1.21 -27.07
CA THR A 42 38.05 1.65 -28.06
C THR A 42 37.71 2.98 -28.74
N ARG A 43 36.49 3.49 -28.57
CA ARG A 43 36.01 4.73 -29.19
C ARG A 43 36.19 5.90 -28.21
N ASP A 44 36.84 6.96 -28.68
CA ASP A 44 37.03 8.18 -27.89
C ASP A 44 35.70 8.77 -27.42
N GLY A 45 35.66 9.19 -26.14
CA GLY A 45 34.51 9.85 -25.52
C GLY A 45 33.29 8.97 -25.25
N CYS A 46 33.37 7.65 -25.48
CA CYS A 46 32.25 6.72 -25.29
C CYS A 46 32.36 5.87 -24.00
N PHE A 47 33.52 5.90 -23.35
CA PHE A 47 33.80 5.21 -22.08
C PHE A 47 34.38 6.22 -21.08
N PRO A 48 33.97 6.20 -19.79
CA PRO A 48 33.09 5.23 -19.14
C PRO A 48 31.58 5.47 -19.34
N ARG A 49 31.19 6.61 -19.93
CA ARG A 49 29.78 7.02 -20.09
C ARG A 49 29.29 6.86 -21.54
N LEU A 50 28.22 6.10 -21.74
CA LEU A 50 27.58 5.89 -23.04
C LEU A 50 26.40 6.87 -23.21
N GLY A 51 26.50 7.79 -24.17
CA GLY A 51 25.41 8.71 -24.52
C GLY A 51 24.32 8.07 -25.40
N TRP A 52 23.10 8.62 -25.34
CA TRP A 52 21.97 8.15 -26.17
C TRP A 52 22.31 8.09 -27.67
N HIS A 53 22.97 9.11 -28.22
CA HIS A 53 23.36 9.17 -29.63
C HIS A 53 24.20 7.96 -30.06
N MET A 54 25.16 7.54 -29.21
CA MET A 54 26.04 6.41 -29.48
C MET A 54 25.30 5.08 -29.27
N TRP A 55 24.47 4.98 -28.24
CA TRP A 55 23.61 3.82 -28.04
C TRP A 55 22.66 3.62 -29.23
N ARG A 56 22.00 4.68 -29.72
CA ARG A 56 21.15 4.64 -30.92
C ARG A 56 21.93 4.14 -32.13
N HIS A 57 23.16 4.63 -32.35
CA HIS A 57 24.02 4.16 -33.44
C HIS A 57 24.32 2.65 -33.34
N ILE A 58 24.67 2.17 -32.15
CA ILE A 58 24.98 0.76 -31.91
C ILE A 58 23.71 -0.10 -32.04
N ALA A 59 22.64 0.27 -31.35
CA ALA A 59 21.39 -0.47 -31.30
C ALA A 59 20.72 -0.55 -32.67
N CYS A 60 20.52 0.58 -33.35
CA CYS A 60 19.83 0.60 -34.64
C CYS A 60 20.75 0.19 -35.79
N GLY A 61 22.00 0.65 -35.79
CA GLY A 61 22.94 0.39 -36.88
C GLY A 61 23.60 -0.98 -36.83
N LYS A 62 24.07 -1.42 -35.66
CA LYS A 62 24.83 -2.67 -35.51
C LYS A 62 23.97 -3.84 -35.04
N LEU A 63 23.08 -3.60 -34.07
CA LEU A 63 22.20 -4.63 -33.52
C LEU A 63 20.87 -4.74 -34.27
N GLN A 64 20.56 -3.78 -35.17
CA GLN A 64 19.32 -3.73 -35.96
C GLN A 64 18.05 -3.73 -35.11
N LEU A 65 18.11 -3.12 -33.92
CA LEU A 65 16.95 -2.90 -33.07
C LEU A 65 16.15 -1.70 -33.57
N ALA A 66 14.82 -1.74 -33.43
CA ALA A 66 13.99 -0.57 -33.65
C ALA A 66 14.37 0.56 -32.68
N GLU A 67 14.33 1.81 -33.14
CA GLU A 67 14.72 2.97 -32.32
C GLU A 67 13.88 3.09 -31.05
N GLU A 68 12.57 2.85 -31.14
CA GLU A 68 11.66 2.84 -29.98
C GLU A 68 12.06 1.78 -28.94
N LEU A 69 12.49 0.60 -29.39
CA LEU A 69 12.96 -0.47 -28.51
C LEU A 69 14.31 -0.12 -27.87
N ALA A 70 15.21 0.49 -28.65
CA ALA A 70 16.49 0.97 -28.14
C ALA A 70 16.30 2.06 -27.07
N TRP A 71 15.38 3.01 -27.30
CA TRP A 71 15.01 4.03 -26.34
C TRP A 71 14.39 3.43 -25.09
N LEU A 72 13.46 2.47 -25.25
CA LEU A 72 12.82 1.79 -24.14
C LEU A 72 13.86 1.20 -23.17
N TYR A 73 14.85 0.46 -23.66
CA TYR A 73 15.91 -0.10 -22.80
C TYR A 73 16.75 0.98 -22.11
N PHE A 74 17.08 2.06 -22.82
CA PHE A 74 17.86 3.16 -22.28
C PHE A 74 17.09 3.91 -21.17
N GLU A 75 15.82 4.22 -21.41
CA GLU A 75 14.91 4.86 -20.45
C GLU A 75 14.60 3.95 -19.25
N THR A 76 14.47 2.63 -19.48
CA THR A 76 14.26 1.66 -18.39
C THR A 76 15.44 1.67 -17.42
N PHE A 77 16.66 1.67 -17.97
CA PHE A 77 17.87 1.73 -17.17
C PHE A 77 17.97 3.05 -16.42
N ASP A 78 17.61 4.17 -17.06
CA ASP A 78 17.62 5.49 -16.40
C ASP A 78 16.65 5.57 -15.22
N LEU A 79 15.46 4.97 -15.34
CA LEU A 79 14.47 4.88 -14.25
C LEU A 79 14.96 4.04 -13.06
N LEU A 80 15.84 3.07 -13.30
CA LEU A 80 16.45 2.25 -12.25
C LEU A 80 17.51 3.04 -11.45
N MET A 81 18.16 4.01 -12.09
CA MET A 81 19.25 4.75 -11.46
C MET A 81 18.75 5.75 -10.42
N PRO A 82 19.48 5.93 -9.30
CA PRO A 82 19.10 6.89 -8.28
C PRO A 82 19.25 8.31 -8.86
N ARG A 83 18.12 8.98 -9.07
CA ARG A 83 18.04 10.42 -9.37
C ARG A 83 17.23 11.08 -8.26
N SER A 84 17.58 12.32 -7.93
CA SER A 84 16.77 13.09 -6.98
C SER A 84 15.41 13.42 -7.61
N ALA A 85 14.41 13.71 -6.77
CA ALA A 85 13.09 14.07 -7.25
C ALA A 85 13.15 15.36 -8.09
N GLU A 86 13.96 16.33 -7.66
CA GLU A 86 14.18 17.60 -8.34
C GLU A 86 14.72 17.39 -9.77
N GLN A 87 15.74 16.55 -9.93
CA GLN A 87 16.31 16.23 -11.25
C GLN A 87 15.30 15.58 -12.20
N ARG A 88 14.35 14.80 -11.67
CA ARG A 88 13.28 14.18 -12.46
C ARG A 88 12.23 15.20 -12.88
N LEU A 89 11.92 16.16 -12.00
CA LEU A 89 10.99 17.25 -12.29
C LEU A 89 11.58 18.23 -13.32
N GLU A 90 12.85 18.64 -13.16
CA GLU A 90 13.57 19.46 -14.14
C GLU A 90 13.59 18.79 -15.53
N TRP A 91 13.81 17.47 -15.54
CA TRP A 91 13.77 16.70 -16.77
C TRP A 91 12.36 16.69 -17.39
N ALA A 92 11.32 16.47 -16.58
CA ALA A 92 9.94 16.48 -17.05
C ALA A 92 9.52 17.86 -17.58
N GLU A 93 9.95 18.94 -16.93
CA GLU A 93 9.76 20.32 -17.41
C GLU A 93 10.46 20.56 -18.75
N ALA A 94 11.72 20.13 -18.89
CA ALA A 94 12.43 20.25 -20.15
C ALA A 94 11.77 19.45 -21.30
N LEU A 95 11.14 18.32 -20.97
CA LEU A 95 10.38 17.52 -21.94
C LEU A 95 9.02 18.14 -22.29
N SER A 96 8.33 18.76 -21.32
CA SER A 96 7.01 19.38 -21.56
C SER A 96 7.11 20.60 -22.50
N GLN A 97 8.26 21.25 -22.53
CA GLN A 97 8.58 22.36 -23.45
C GLN A 97 8.96 21.91 -24.87
N CYS A 98 9.10 20.60 -25.13
CA CYS A 98 9.43 20.09 -26.46
C CYS A 98 8.16 19.93 -27.30
N HIS A 99 8.07 20.66 -28.41
CA HIS A 99 6.91 20.60 -29.31
C HIS A 99 7.20 19.81 -30.59
N THR A 100 8.48 19.57 -30.90
CA THR A 100 8.90 18.81 -32.09
C THR A 100 9.70 17.56 -31.74
N PRO A 101 9.62 16.48 -32.55
CA PRO A 101 10.45 15.29 -32.35
C PRO A 101 11.97 15.56 -32.34
N LYS A 102 12.41 16.61 -33.05
CA LYS A 102 13.82 17.02 -33.09
C LYS A 102 14.27 17.64 -31.76
N GLU A 103 13.43 18.46 -31.13
CA GLU A 103 13.71 19.03 -29.81
C GLU A 103 13.75 17.92 -28.75
N LEU A 104 12.81 16.98 -28.83
CA LEU A 104 12.80 15.81 -27.98
C LEU A 104 14.09 15.00 -28.12
N ASP A 105 14.52 14.69 -29.36
CA ASP A 105 15.79 13.97 -29.59
C ASP A 105 17.01 14.75 -29.06
N ARG A 106 17.00 16.08 -29.18
CA ARG A 106 18.05 16.94 -28.60
C ARG A 106 18.09 16.84 -27.08
N GLN A 107 16.94 16.78 -26.40
CA GLN A 107 16.90 16.52 -24.96
C GLN A 107 17.43 15.12 -24.65
N ARG A 108 16.94 14.08 -25.35
CA ARG A 108 17.40 12.69 -25.18
C ARG A 108 18.92 12.55 -25.32
N CYS A 109 19.53 13.28 -26.25
CA CYS A 109 20.98 13.30 -26.47
C CYS A 109 21.81 13.83 -25.28
N LYS A 110 21.20 14.56 -24.34
CA LYS A 110 21.87 15.00 -23.09
C LYS A 110 22.07 13.86 -22.10
N LEU A 111 21.33 12.76 -22.24
CA LEU A 111 21.43 11.63 -21.34
C LEU A 111 22.62 10.74 -21.66
N SER A 112 23.28 10.29 -20.60
CA SER A 112 24.35 9.29 -20.65
C SER A 112 24.22 8.34 -19.48
N VAL A 113 24.64 7.10 -19.69
CA VAL A 113 24.60 6.03 -18.70
C VAL A 113 26.00 5.47 -18.46
N ASP A 114 26.23 4.83 -17.31
CA ASP A 114 27.46 4.07 -17.11
C ASP A 114 27.49 2.86 -18.05
N THR A 115 28.56 2.72 -18.82
CA THR A 115 28.65 1.72 -19.88
C THR A 115 28.62 0.30 -19.33
N LEU A 116 29.35 0.04 -18.25
CA LEU A 116 29.49 -1.29 -17.69
C LEU A 116 28.21 -1.74 -17.00
N GLN A 117 27.59 -0.85 -16.22
CA GLN A 117 26.28 -1.10 -15.63
C GLN A 117 25.20 -1.32 -16.70
N PHE A 118 25.23 -0.55 -17.79
CA PHE A 118 24.29 -0.74 -18.89
C PHE A 118 24.49 -2.08 -19.61
N LEU A 119 25.73 -2.52 -19.83
CA LEU A 119 26.02 -3.85 -20.39
C LEU A 119 25.48 -4.98 -19.49
N LEU A 120 25.68 -4.88 -18.17
CA LEU A 120 25.12 -5.83 -17.20
C LEU A 120 23.58 -5.83 -17.26
N PHE A 121 22.96 -4.65 -17.36
CA PHE A 121 21.51 -4.52 -17.50
C PHE A 121 20.96 -5.15 -18.79
N LEU A 122 21.64 -4.97 -19.93
CA LEU A 122 21.25 -5.60 -21.19
C LEU A 122 21.39 -7.13 -21.13
N TYR A 123 22.44 -7.62 -20.48
CA TYR A 123 22.62 -9.05 -20.23
C TYR A 123 21.53 -9.60 -19.30
N LEU A 124 21.11 -8.84 -18.29
CA LEU A 124 20.07 -9.25 -17.33
C LEU A 124 18.73 -9.61 -18.00
N GLN A 125 18.46 -9.05 -19.17
CA GLN A 125 17.26 -9.36 -19.96
C GLN A 125 17.18 -10.84 -20.37
N GLN A 126 18.30 -11.58 -20.33
CA GLN A 126 18.34 -13.03 -20.56
C GLN A 126 17.53 -13.85 -19.53
N LEU A 127 17.12 -13.27 -18.40
CA LEU A 127 16.29 -13.95 -17.39
C LEU A 127 15.02 -14.58 -18.00
N ASN A 128 14.36 -13.84 -18.88
CA ASN A 128 13.11 -14.24 -19.54
C ASN A 128 13.33 -14.96 -20.89
N ARG A 129 14.57 -15.35 -21.20
CA ARG A 129 14.84 -16.18 -22.38
C ARG A 129 14.22 -17.56 -22.23
N ILE A 130 13.45 -17.97 -23.24
CA ILE A 130 12.84 -19.29 -23.32
C ILE A 130 13.91 -20.30 -23.75
N SER A 131 14.16 -21.32 -22.92
CA SER A 131 15.07 -22.44 -23.23
C SER A 131 14.24 -23.71 -23.46
N LEU A 132 14.23 -24.21 -24.70
CA LEU A 132 13.49 -25.41 -25.11
C LEU A 132 14.00 -26.72 -24.45
N ARG A 133 15.19 -26.70 -23.81
CA ARG A 133 15.79 -27.89 -23.17
C ARG A 133 15.18 -28.24 -21.81
N THR A 134 14.56 -27.29 -21.12
CA THR A 134 13.99 -27.47 -19.78
C THR A 134 12.57 -28.06 -19.77
N SER A 135 11.94 -28.22 -20.93
CA SER A 135 10.55 -28.71 -21.03
C SER A 135 10.43 -30.24 -21.18
N LEU A 136 11.54 -30.98 -21.20
CA LEU A 136 11.56 -32.41 -21.58
C LEU A 136 11.94 -33.38 -20.45
N ILE A 137 12.17 -32.90 -19.23
CA ILE A 137 12.51 -33.76 -18.07
C ILE A 137 11.43 -33.56 -17.01
N GLY A 138 10.32 -34.30 -17.12
CA GLY A 138 9.27 -34.26 -16.10
C GLY A 138 7.89 -34.80 -16.48
N GLU A 139 7.68 -35.45 -17.63
CA GLU A 139 6.38 -36.03 -17.99
C GLU A 139 6.55 -37.53 -18.26
N GLU A 140 6.44 -38.34 -17.21
CA GLU A 140 6.26 -39.80 -17.33
C GLU A 140 4.82 -40.07 -17.78
N TRP A 141 4.68 -40.76 -18.92
CA TRP A 141 3.40 -41.19 -19.47
C TRP A 141 2.63 -42.10 -18.48
N PRO A 142 1.31 -41.95 -18.30
CA PRO A 142 0.57 -42.74 -17.33
C PRO A 142 0.44 -44.22 -17.77
N SER A 143 1.12 -45.12 -17.06
CA SER A 143 0.90 -46.57 -17.12
C SER A 143 -0.27 -47.00 -16.23
N PRO A 144 -1.17 -47.93 -16.62
CA PRO A 144 -2.44 -48.15 -15.93
C PRO A 144 -2.39 -49.10 -14.72
N ARG A 145 -1.23 -49.42 -14.14
CA ARG A 145 -1.16 -50.39 -13.03
C ARG A 145 -0.14 -50.03 -11.96
N ALA A 146 -0.57 -49.26 -10.96
CA ALA A 146 -0.15 -49.44 -9.56
C ALA A 146 -1.10 -48.66 -8.63
N ARG A 147 -1.71 -49.36 -7.67
CA ARG A 147 -2.58 -48.84 -6.62
C ARG A 147 -1.77 -48.59 -5.33
N SER A 148 -1.93 -47.37 -4.78
CA SER A 148 -1.91 -46.96 -3.34
C SER A 148 -0.58 -46.94 -2.55
N PRO A 149 -0.43 -46.20 -1.41
CA PRO A 149 -1.26 -45.13 -0.79
C PRO A 149 -0.48 -43.86 -0.28
N SER A 150 -1.26 -42.82 0.12
CA SER A 150 -0.99 -41.82 1.19
C SER A 150 -0.44 -40.40 0.91
N SER A 151 -1.11 -39.45 1.59
CA SER A 151 -0.84 -38.02 1.81
C SER A 151 -1.10 -37.03 0.65
N SER A 152 -2.05 -36.13 0.92
CA SER A 152 -2.60 -35.13 0.03
C SER A 152 -1.84 -33.80 0.18
N SER A 153 -0.89 -33.48 -0.71
CA SER A 153 -0.46 -32.09 -0.91
C SER A 153 0.28 -31.76 -2.22
N GLU A 154 0.25 -32.59 -3.27
CA GLU A 154 1.04 -32.31 -4.48
C GLU A 154 0.29 -32.59 -5.79
N ARG A 155 -0.84 -31.91 -6.00
CA ARG A 155 -1.46 -31.86 -7.33
C ARG A 155 -1.85 -30.44 -7.70
N ASP A 156 -0.83 -29.63 -8.01
CA ASP A 156 -0.98 -28.31 -8.64
C ASP A 156 0.29 -27.88 -9.41
N THR A 157 1.03 -28.82 -9.99
CA THR A 157 2.15 -28.55 -10.90
C THR A 157 1.71 -28.82 -12.35
N LYS A 158 0.92 -27.90 -12.91
CA LYS A 158 0.70 -27.79 -14.36
C LYS A 158 1.28 -26.47 -14.85
N ILE A 159 2.27 -26.57 -15.74
CA ILE A 159 2.85 -25.56 -16.65
C ILE A 159 2.48 -24.12 -16.28
N ASN A 160 3.18 -23.55 -15.31
CA ASN A 160 2.96 -22.17 -14.88
C ASN A 160 4.14 -21.35 -15.38
N SER A 161 3.90 -20.45 -16.33
CA SER A 161 4.78 -19.33 -16.63
C SER A 161 4.89 -18.47 -15.37
N GLN A 162 5.70 -18.90 -14.41
CA GLN A 162 6.01 -18.10 -13.24
C GLN A 162 6.81 -16.89 -13.72
N ASN A 163 6.32 -15.68 -13.44
CA ASN A 163 7.08 -14.47 -13.75
C ASN A 163 8.35 -14.46 -12.90
N LYS A 164 9.48 -14.79 -13.53
CA LYS A 164 10.79 -14.91 -12.90
C LYS A 164 11.24 -13.60 -12.25
N ASN A 165 10.74 -12.44 -12.71
CA ASN A 165 11.09 -11.11 -12.18
C ASN A 165 10.66 -10.90 -10.72
N TRP A 166 9.77 -11.73 -10.19
CA TRP A 166 9.25 -11.62 -8.82
C TRP A 166 9.60 -12.82 -7.96
N ASP A 167 10.55 -13.62 -8.42
CA ASP A 167 11.02 -14.81 -7.74
C ASP A 167 12.49 -14.60 -7.36
N ASP A 168 12.72 -14.32 -6.09
CA ASP A 168 14.07 -14.11 -5.54
C ASP A 168 14.95 -15.36 -5.66
N GLN A 169 14.35 -16.56 -5.72
CA GLN A 169 15.08 -17.78 -6.01
C GLN A 169 15.50 -17.84 -7.49
N ALA A 170 14.62 -17.45 -8.41
CA ALA A 170 14.97 -17.36 -9.83
C ALA A 170 16.11 -16.34 -10.07
N HIS A 171 16.11 -15.21 -9.34
CA HIS A 171 17.19 -14.21 -9.41
C HIS A 171 18.52 -14.80 -8.94
N LEU A 172 18.52 -15.51 -7.80
CA LEU A 172 19.73 -16.16 -7.28
C LEU A 172 20.27 -17.21 -8.26
N THR A 173 19.39 -18.09 -8.75
CA THR A 173 19.77 -19.13 -9.71
C THR A 173 20.31 -18.53 -11.01
N PHE A 174 19.71 -17.44 -11.50
CA PHE A 174 20.22 -16.72 -12.67
C PHE A 174 21.64 -16.19 -12.44
N ILE A 175 21.89 -15.49 -11.33
CA ILE A 175 23.23 -14.98 -11.01
C ILE A 175 24.23 -16.12 -10.85
N GLN A 176 23.89 -17.19 -10.14
CA GLN A 176 24.78 -18.34 -9.96
C GLN A 176 25.16 -19.00 -11.29
N THR A 177 24.20 -19.15 -12.21
CA THR A 177 24.40 -19.79 -13.51
C THR A 177 25.23 -18.92 -14.45
N HIS A 178 25.00 -17.60 -14.44
CA HIS A 178 25.61 -16.66 -15.38
C HIS A 178 26.75 -15.84 -14.77
N LEU A 179 27.23 -16.16 -13.57
CA LEU A 179 28.24 -15.37 -12.87
C LEU A 179 29.52 -15.21 -13.71
N ALA A 180 29.99 -16.28 -14.33
CA ALA A 180 31.19 -16.25 -15.17
C ALA A 180 31.04 -15.29 -16.37
N GLU A 181 29.89 -15.34 -17.06
CA GLU A 181 29.60 -14.46 -18.20
C GLU A 181 29.46 -12.99 -17.75
N LEU A 182 28.80 -12.74 -16.62
CA LEU A 182 28.66 -11.40 -16.05
C LEU A 182 30.01 -10.79 -15.69
N LEU A 183 30.91 -11.56 -15.07
CA LEU A 183 32.25 -11.09 -14.74
C LEU A 183 33.12 -10.91 -16.00
N GLU A 184 32.97 -11.79 -16.98
CA GLU A 184 33.67 -11.71 -18.26
C GLU A 184 33.34 -10.42 -19.03
N LEU A 185 32.07 -9.95 -19.00
CA LEU A 185 31.69 -8.66 -19.60
C LEU A 185 32.45 -7.46 -19.01
N LEU A 186 32.86 -7.58 -17.75
CA LEU A 186 33.53 -6.52 -17.01
C LEU A 186 35.05 -6.53 -17.20
N VAL A 187 35.63 -7.62 -17.69
CA VAL A 187 37.07 -7.73 -17.97
C VAL A 187 37.48 -6.76 -19.09
N GLU A 188 38.68 -6.21 -18.98
CA GLU A 188 39.24 -5.33 -20.01
C GLU A 188 39.54 -6.08 -21.32
N PRO A 189 39.23 -5.51 -22.49
CA PRO A 189 39.39 -6.18 -23.79
C PRO A 189 40.80 -6.73 -24.06
N GLY A 190 41.84 -6.07 -23.55
CA GLY A 190 43.24 -6.51 -23.71
C GLY A 190 43.60 -7.77 -22.93
N GLN A 191 42.73 -8.23 -22.03
CA GLN A 191 42.91 -9.45 -21.24
C GLN A 191 42.10 -10.65 -21.77
N LEU A 192 41.48 -10.50 -22.94
CA LEU A 192 40.77 -11.55 -23.65
C LEU A 192 41.65 -12.09 -24.79
N SER A 193 41.58 -13.40 -25.04
CA SER A 193 42.22 -14.01 -26.20
C SER A 193 41.62 -13.50 -27.52
N SER A 194 42.28 -13.75 -28.64
CA SER A 194 41.73 -13.47 -29.98
C SER A 194 40.41 -14.21 -30.27
N SER A 195 40.14 -15.32 -29.55
CA SER A 195 38.88 -16.06 -29.57
C SER A 195 37.84 -15.55 -28.55
N GLY A 196 38.16 -14.51 -27.77
CA GLY A 196 37.29 -13.91 -26.77
C GLY A 196 37.21 -14.71 -25.47
N GLN A 197 38.18 -15.59 -25.18
CA GLN A 197 38.26 -16.33 -23.93
C GLN A 197 39.10 -15.55 -22.91
N VAL A 198 38.69 -15.62 -21.65
CA VAL A 198 39.41 -15.04 -20.51
C VAL A 198 40.78 -15.68 -20.35
N LEU A 199 41.83 -14.87 -20.20
CA LEU A 199 43.19 -15.35 -19.89
C LEU A 199 43.29 -15.80 -18.42
N ARG A 200 44.15 -16.77 -18.13
CA ARG A 200 44.28 -17.33 -16.75
C ARG A 200 44.60 -16.28 -15.69
N ASP A 201 45.30 -15.21 -16.05
CA ASP A 201 45.70 -14.12 -15.15
C ASP A 201 44.81 -12.88 -15.25
N SER A 202 43.60 -12.99 -15.81
CA SER A 202 42.68 -11.85 -15.93
C SER A 202 42.33 -11.25 -14.56
N GLN A 203 42.26 -9.93 -14.53
CA GLN A 203 42.02 -9.13 -13.34
C GLN A 203 40.82 -8.21 -13.55
N LEU A 204 40.08 -7.97 -12.46
CA LEU A 204 38.98 -7.01 -12.42
C LEU A 204 39.43 -5.72 -11.74
N THR A 205 39.14 -4.60 -12.38
CA THR A 205 39.39 -3.26 -11.84
C THR A 205 38.37 -2.90 -10.76
N SER A 206 38.69 -1.88 -9.95
CA SER A 206 37.74 -1.35 -8.96
C SER A 206 36.46 -0.80 -9.62
N GLU A 207 36.56 -0.19 -10.80
CA GLU A 207 35.41 0.34 -11.57
C GLU A 207 34.46 -0.77 -12.04
N ALA A 208 35.01 -1.91 -12.49
CA ALA A 208 34.23 -3.11 -12.79
C ALA A 208 33.46 -3.60 -11.56
N LEU A 209 34.08 -3.56 -10.38
CA LEU A 209 33.43 -3.98 -9.13
C LEU A 209 32.34 -3.01 -8.67
N GLU A 210 32.54 -1.71 -8.87
CA GLU A 210 31.50 -0.69 -8.66
C GLU A 210 30.28 -0.97 -9.55
N SER A 211 30.52 -1.31 -10.81
CA SER A 211 29.46 -1.66 -11.77
C SER A 211 28.66 -2.89 -11.34
N LEU A 212 29.32 -3.91 -10.78
CA LEU A 212 28.66 -5.10 -10.24
C LEU A 212 27.72 -4.79 -9.06
N SER A 213 27.89 -3.63 -8.40
CA SER A 213 27.00 -3.17 -7.33
C SER A 213 25.60 -2.78 -7.82
N LEU A 214 25.41 -2.69 -9.14
CA LEU A 214 24.09 -2.66 -9.75
C LEU A 214 23.29 -3.92 -9.39
N LEU A 215 23.94 -5.09 -9.47
CA LEU A 215 23.29 -6.39 -9.35
C LEU A 215 23.43 -7.02 -7.96
N LEU A 216 24.54 -6.75 -7.27
CA LEU A 216 24.88 -7.42 -6.01
C LEU A 216 25.06 -6.43 -4.86
N GLU A 217 24.55 -6.82 -3.70
CA GLU A 217 24.80 -6.16 -2.43
C GLU A 217 25.06 -7.23 -1.37
N GLY A 218 25.57 -6.84 -0.21
CA GLY A 218 25.85 -7.82 0.83
C GLY A 218 26.08 -7.20 2.19
N SER A 219 26.34 -8.07 3.16
CA SER A 219 26.62 -7.67 4.52
C SER A 219 27.70 -8.56 5.14
N VAL A 220 28.34 -8.02 6.18
CA VAL A 220 29.28 -8.74 7.04
C VAL A 220 28.47 -9.40 8.17
N SER A 221 28.70 -10.69 8.41
CA SER A 221 28.15 -11.53 9.48
C SER A 221 27.35 -10.82 10.59
N HIS A 222 26.08 -11.18 10.77
CA HIS A 222 25.14 -10.69 11.80
C HIS A 222 24.86 -9.17 11.81
N SER A 223 25.54 -8.35 11.01
CA SER A 223 25.21 -6.93 10.89
C SER A 223 23.96 -6.74 10.02
N ARG A 224 23.06 -5.83 10.43
CA ARG A 224 21.90 -5.44 9.62
C ARG A 224 22.24 -4.43 8.52
N THR A 225 23.49 -3.99 8.46
CA THR A 225 23.93 -2.95 7.54
C THR A 225 24.24 -3.57 6.19
N VAL A 226 23.54 -3.09 5.16
CA VAL A 226 23.72 -3.52 3.78
C VAL A 226 24.71 -2.59 3.09
N TYR A 227 25.64 -3.18 2.35
CA TYR A 227 26.66 -2.47 1.58
C TYR A 227 26.60 -2.88 0.11
N PRO A 228 26.79 -1.92 -0.82
CA PRO A 228 27.18 -2.24 -2.19
C PRO A 228 28.40 -3.16 -2.21
N ILE A 229 28.48 -4.09 -3.16
CA ILE A 229 29.55 -5.11 -3.17
C ILE A 229 30.96 -4.49 -3.19
N HIS A 230 31.17 -3.39 -3.90
CA HIS A 230 32.47 -2.68 -3.90
C HIS A 230 32.88 -2.15 -2.52
N LYS A 231 31.94 -1.64 -1.72
CA LYS A 231 32.20 -1.14 -0.35
C LYS A 231 32.33 -2.27 0.67
N LEU A 232 31.67 -3.40 0.43
CA LEU A 232 31.83 -4.58 1.26
C LEU A 232 33.25 -5.15 1.15
N LEU A 233 33.76 -5.20 -0.09
CA LEU A 233 35.05 -5.80 -0.43
C LEU A 233 36.24 -4.85 -0.27
N SER A 234 36.00 -3.55 -0.04
CA SER A 234 37.07 -2.64 0.36
C SER A 234 37.51 -2.83 1.81
N ARG A 235 36.88 -3.74 2.58
CA ARG A 235 37.15 -3.99 4.00
C ARG A 235 38.03 -5.22 4.21
N SER A 236 39.05 -5.10 5.06
CA SER A 236 39.82 -6.25 5.55
C SER A 236 39.01 -7.05 6.58
N PRO A 237 38.99 -8.41 6.58
CA PRO A 237 39.78 -9.33 5.75
C PRO A 237 39.09 -9.78 4.44
N LEU A 238 37.88 -9.29 4.12
CA LEU A 238 37.14 -9.71 2.92
C LEU A 238 37.86 -9.34 1.62
N GLN A 239 38.55 -8.19 1.62
CA GLN A 239 39.34 -7.72 0.50
C GLN A 239 40.39 -8.74 0.06
N SER A 240 41.14 -9.33 1.00
CA SER A 240 42.17 -10.33 0.68
C SER A 240 41.55 -11.67 0.30
N GLN A 241 40.44 -12.07 0.94
CA GLN A 241 39.71 -13.30 0.59
C GLN A 241 39.12 -13.27 -0.82
N ALA A 242 38.70 -12.09 -1.28
CA ALA A 242 38.20 -11.87 -2.63
C ALA A 242 39.31 -11.82 -3.70
N GLY A 243 40.58 -11.98 -3.32
CA GLY A 243 41.71 -12.04 -4.24
C GLY A 243 42.24 -10.68 -4.69
N PHE A 244 42.13 -9.64 -3.84
CA PHE A 244 42.68 -8.32 -4.14
C PHE A 244 44.21 -8.28 -4.05
N SER A 245 44.85 -7.76 -5.10
CA SER A 245 46.28 -7.48 -5.13
C SER A 245 46.54 -5.99 -4.88
N LYS A 246 47.30 -5.69 -3.82
CA LYS A 246 47.72 -4.30 -3.51
C LYS A 246 48.66 -3.71 -4.58
N LEU A 247 49.39 -4.57 -5.29
CA LEU A 247 50.36 -4.16 -6.32
C LEU A 247 49.65 -3.66 -7.58
N SER A 248 48.68 -4.43 -8.08
CA SER A 248 47.93 -4.10 -9.30
C SER A 248 46.65 -3.30 -9.04
N ARG A 249 46.27 -3.12 -7.77
CA ARG A 249 45.01 -2.49 -7.34
C ARG A 249 43.78 -3.11 -8.00
N SER A 250 43.81 -4.43 -8.17
CA SER A 250 42.80 -5.20 -8.91
C SER A 250 42.54 -6.55 -8.23
N TYR A 251 41.43 -7.19 -8.59
CA TYR A 251 41.03 -8.49 -8.07
C TYR A 251 41.35 -9.59 -9.09
N SER A 252 41.94 -10.71 -8.64
CA SER A 252 42.05 -11.90 -9.48
C SER A 252 40.65 -12.42 -9.83
N LEU A 253 40.34 -12.52 -11.12
CA LEU A 253 39.01 -12.94 -11.58
C LEU A 253 38.62 -14.33 -11.05
N GLN A 254 39.54 -15.29 -11.09
CA GLN A 254 39.29 -16.66 -10.66
C GLN A 254 39.03 -16.74 -9.14
N GLN A 255 39.83 -16.05 -8.34
CA GLN A 255 39.65 -16.00 -6.88
C GLN A 255 38.36 -15.27 -6.52
N PHE A 256 38.05 -14.17 -7.22
CA PHE A 256 36.84 -13.40 -7.01
C PHE A 256 35.57 -14.18 -7.35
N GLN A 257 35.57 -14.89 -8.48
CA GLN A 257 34.46 -15.76 -8.87
C GLN A 257 34.25 -16.88 -7.84
N GLY A 258 35.34 -17.52 -7.37
CA GLY A 258 35.28 -18.53 -6.32
C GLY A 258 34.71 -17.99 -5.01
N PHE A 259 35.13 -16.80 -4.60
CA PHE A 259 34.60 -16.09 -3.44
C PHE A 259 33.10 -15.82 -3.57
N LEU A 260 32.64 -15.28 -4.71
CA LEU A 260 31.23 -14.99 -4.93
C LEU A 260 30.38 -16.26 -4.93
N HIS A 261 30.82 -17.36 -5.54
CA HIS A 261 30.09 -18.63 -5.48
C HIS A 261 29.91 -19.14 -4.04
N GLN A 262 30.88 -18.91 -3.16
CA GLN A 262 30.80 -19.29 -1.75
C GLN A 262 29.94 -18.32 -0.91
N ALA A 263 29.96 -17.03 -1.24
CA ALA A 263 29.27 -15.99 -0.49
C ALA A 263 27.82 -15.73 -0.94
N LEU A 264 27.45 -16.16 -2.16
CA LEU A 264 26.13 -15.93 -2.74
C LEU A 264 25.03 -16.67 -1.97
N CYS A 265 24.05 -15.91 -1.49
CA CYS A 265 22.93 -16.36 -0.67
C CYS A 265 21.60 -15.78 -1.20
N LEU A 266 20.48 -16.35 -0.74
CA LEU A 266 19.14 -15.81 -1.06
C LEU A 266 18.98 -14.42 -0.45
N ASN A 267 18.27 -13.53 -1.14
CA ASN A 267 18.07 -12.16 -0.67
C ASN A 267 17.28 -12.16 0.67
N PRO A 268 17.88 -11.68 1.77
CA PRO A 268 17.25 -11.67 3.10
C PRO A 268 16.09 -10.66 3.20
N PHE A 269 15.93 -9.78 2.22
CA PHE A 269 14.85 -8.81 2.10
C PHE A 269 13.90 -9.11 0.93
N GLY A 270 14.08 -10.25 0.26
CA GLY A 270 13.26 -10.69 -0.88
C GLY A 270 11.82 -11.04 -0.52
N ILE A 271 11.05 -11.40 -1.55
CA ILE A 271 9.62 -11.72 -1.44
C ILE A 271 9.39 -12.99 -0.60
N SER A 272 10.22 -14.02 -0.82
CA SER A 272 10.11 -15.30 -0.10
C SER A 272 10.40 -15.11 1.39
N THR A 273 11.47 -14.37 1.71
CA THR A 273 11.83 -14.06 3.11
C THR A 273 10.76 -13.18 3.77
N CYS A 274 10.22 -12.18 3.06
CA CYS A 274 9.14 -11.34 3.58
C CYS A 274 7.89 -12.16 3.93
N SER A 275 7.55 -13.17 3.13
CA SER A 275 6.42 -14.06 3.42
C SER A 275 6.67 -14.99 4.61
N GLN A 276 7.92 -15.36 4.90
CA GLN A 276 8.26 -16.32 5.97
C GLN A 276 8.50 -15.63 7.31
N SER A 277 9.26 -14.54 7.33
CA SER A 277 9.74 -13.87 8.55
C SER A 277 9.34 -12.40 8.64
N GLY A 278 8.60 -11.86 7.67
CA GLY A 278 8.10 -10.49 7.68
C GLY A 278 7.07 -10.25 8.80
N LYS A 279 6.97 -8.99 9.24
CA LYS A 279 5.97 -8.60 10.24
C LYS A 279 4.58 -8.72 9.61
N LYS A 280 3.80 -9.67 10.10
CA LYS A 280 2.39 -9.84 9.71
C LYS A 280 1.58 -8.64 10.20
N LEU A 281 0.80 -8.06 9.30
CA LEU A 281 -0.12 -6.99 9.62
C LEU A 281 -1.53 -7.56 9.76
N ALA A 282 -2.17 -7.26 10.86
CA ALA A 282 -3.62 -7.35 10.98
C ALA A 282 -4.16 -5.95 10.65
N TRP A 283 -4.52 -5.72 9.39
CA TRP A 283 -5.30 -4.53 9.05
C TRP A 283 -6.74 -4.83 9.43
N ALA A 284 -7.18 -4.23 10.53
CA ALA A 284 -8.50 -4.43 11.09
C ALA A 284 -9.50 -3.51 10.40
N LEU A 285 -10.23 -4.07 9.43
CA LEU A 285 -11.67 -3.84 9.34
C LEU A 285 -12.28 -5.24 9.58
N GLN A 286 -12.87 -5.42 10.75
CA GLN A 286 -13.54 -6.66 11.15
C GLN A 286 -14.77 -6.84 10.26
N VAL A 287 -14.68 -7.76 9.30
CA VAL A 287 -15.86 -8.50 8.86
C VAL A 287 -15.84 -9.81 9.63
N GLU A 288 -16.72 -9.97 10.61
CA GLU A 288 -16.97 -11.25 11.26
C GLU A 288 -17.52 -12.23 10.21
N GLY A 289 -16.74 -13.25 9.89
CA GLY A 289 -17.11 -14.29 8.94
C GLY A 289 -15.94 -15.24 8.68
N THR A 290 -16.25 -16.46 8.25
CA THR A 290 -15.33 -17.57 7.95
C THR A 290 -14.37 -17.32 6.76
N LEU A 291 -14.16 -16.07 6.36
CA LEU A 291 -13.27 -15.68 5.26
C LEU A 291 -11.80 -15.78 5.70
N LYS A 292 -10.98 -16.42 4.86
CA LYS A 292 -9.53 -16.58 5.09
C LYS A 292 -8.91 -15.20 5.34
N LYS A 293 -8.31 -14.99 6.52
CA LYS A 293 -7.60 -13.74 6.87
C LYS A 293 -6.59 -13.38 5.79
N ALA A 294 -6.68 -12.16 5.27
CA ALA A 294 -5.71 -11.60 4.31
C ALA A 294 -4.27 -11.79 4.83
N LYS A 295 -3.36 -12.17 3.93
CA LYS A 295 -1.95 -12.38 4.26
C LYS A 295 -1.15 -11.14 3.87
N ILE A 296 -1.00 -10.24 4.83
CA ILE A 296 -0.26 -8.99 4.64
C ILE A 296 1.03 -9.06 5.45
N PHE A 297 2.17 -8.95 4.77
CA PHE A 297 3.51 -9.01 5.35
C PHE A 297 4.32 -7.79 4.94
N ARG A 298 5.10 -7.24 5.87
CA ARG A 298 6.04 -6.15 5.59
C ARG A 298 7.41 -6.41 6.16
N ASN A 299 8.45 -5.99 5.44
CA ASN A 299 9.83 -5.96 5.93
C ASN A 299 10.31 -4.52 6.26
N THR A 300 9.47 -3.49 6.09
CA THR A 300 9.86 -2.07 6.16
C THR A 300 10.50 -1.61 7.47
N HIS A 301 10.35 -2.40 8.54
CA HIS A 301 10.94 -2.16 9.86
C HIS A 301 12.40 -2.63 9.98
N MET A 302 12.88 -3.45 9.04
CA MET A 302 14.22 -4.04 9.05
C MET A 302 14.97 -3.83 7.74
N ALA A 303 14.26 -3.69 6.61
CA ALA A 303 14.88 -3.53 5.31
C ALA A 303 15.44 -2.11 5.11
N PRO A 304 16.63 -1.98 4.50
CA PRO A 304 17.17 -0.68 4.11
C PRO A 304 16.29 -0.01 3.04
N PRO A 305 16.43 1.32 2.83
CA PRO A 305 15.82 2.01 1.70
C PRO A 305 16.15 1.30 0.37
N GLY A 306 15.15 1.13 -0.51
CA GLY A 306 15.27 0.36 -1.77
C GLY A 306 14.89 -1.12 -1.66
N SER A 307 15.06 -1.75 -0.49
CA SER A 307 14.68 -3.16 -0.25
C SER A 307 13.40 -3.31 0.60
N ARG A 308 12.76 -2.18 0.90
CA ARG A 308 11.44 -2.12 1.56
C ARG A 308 10.38 -2.76 0.66
N LEU A 309 9.64 -3.70 1.22
CA LEU A 309 8.64 -4.52 0.55
C LEU A 309 7.39 -4.67 1.45
N LEU A 310 6.22 -4.52 0.82
CA LEU A 310 4.93 -4.93 1.34
C LEU A 310 4.33 -5.99 0.41
N LEU A 311 4.04 -7.16 0.95
CA LEU A 311 3.35 -8.24 0.25
C LEU A 311 1.91 -8.35 0.77
N MET A 312 0.94 -8.14 -0.11
CA MET A 312 -0.48 -8.36 0.15
C MET A 312 -0.96 -9.51 -0.71
N SER A 313 -1.18 -10.66 -0.09
CA SER A 313 -1.57 -11.89 -0.78
C SER A 313 -2.93 -12.37 -0.31
N GLN A 314 -3.78 -12.80 -1.24
CA GLN A 314 -5.10 -13.37 -0.93
C GLN A 314 -6.01 -12.42 -0.15
N VAL A 315 -5.99 -11.12 -0.49
CA VAL A 315 -6.99 -10.16 0.00
C VAL A 315 -8.27 -10.42 -0.78
N CYS A 316 -9.30 -10.92 -0.09
CA CYS A 316 -10.56 -11.27 -0.73
C CYS A 316 -11.75 -10.61 -0.04
N LYS A 317 -12.63 -9.96 -0.80
CA LYS A 317 -13.89 -9.38 -0.29
C LYS A 317 -13.65 -8.37 0.85
N GLN A 318 -12.65 -7.52 0.68
CA GLN A 318 -12.23 -6.55 1.69
C GLN A 318 -11.90 -5.21 1.05
N THR A 319 -12.23 -4.15 1.78
CA THR A 319 -11.80 -2.79 1.48
C THR A 319 -10.65 -2.41 2.40
N LEU A 320 -9.51 -2.10 1.81
CA LEU A 320 -8.28 -1.76 2.51
C LEU A 320 -7.87 -0.35 2.09
N ALA A 321 -7.82 0.56 3.04
CA ALA A 321 -7.31 1.90 2.82
C ALA A 321 -6.15 2.17 3.77
N LYS A 322 -5.03 2.62 3.19
CA LYS A 322 -3.86 2.96 3.98
C LYS A 322 -3.17 4.17 3.39
N ASP A 323 -3.12 5.20 4.23
CA ASP A 323 -2.06 6.19 4.21
C ASP A 323 -1.10 5.92 5.39
N SER A 324 0.20 5.94 5.13
CA SER A 324 1.25 5.87 6.14
C SER A 324 2.62 6.17 5.54
N GLU A 325 3.38 7.01 6.23
CA GLU A 325 4.82 7.21 5.99
C GLU A 325 5.65 5.91 5.96
N LYS A 326 5.16 4.84 6.59
CA LYS A 326 5.83 3.52 6.61
C LYS A 326 5.81 2.82 5.24
N LEU A 327 4.97 3.28 4.32
CA LEU A 327 4.89 2.82 2.94
C LEU A 327 5.76 3.67 2.00
N ASN A 328 6.30 4.79 2.47
CA ASN A 328 7.07 5.70 1.65
C ASN A 328 8.28 4.99 1.03
N ASN A 329 8.36 5.08 -0.30
CA ASN A 329 9.42 4.49 -1.11
C ASN A 329 9.55 2.95 -0.92
N ALA A 330 8.43 2.27 -0.61
CA ALA A 330 8.37 0.81 -0.56
C ALA A 330 7.94 0.20 -1.90
N ASN A 331 8.41 -1.01 -2.18
CA ASN A 331 7.92 -1.85 -3.27
C ASN A 331 6.69 -2.62 -2.79
N ILE A 332 5.61 -2.65 -3.59
CA ILE A 332 4.34 -3.30 -3.20
C ILE A 332 4.04 -4.44 -4.16
N LYS A 333 3.69 -5.62 -3.62
CA LYS A 333 3.20 -6.77 -4.40
C LYS A 333 1.81 -7.16 -3.94
N LEU A 334 0.82 -6.94 -4.80
CA LEU A 334 -0.55 -7.43 -4.68
C LEU A 334 -0.65 -8.75 -5.45
N HIS A 335 -0.95 -9.85 -4.77
CA HIS A 335 -0.94 -11.18 -5.37
C HIS A 335 -2.20 -11.97 -5.03
N ARG A 336 -2.91 -12.46 -6.05
CA ARG A 336 -4.15 -13.24 -5.91
C ARG A 336 -5.21 -12.52 -5.06
N CYS A 337 -5.33 -11.21 -5.18
CA CYS A 337 -6.42 -10.45 -4.57
C CYS A 337 -7.70 -10.59 -5.41
N SER A 338 -8.87 -10.74 -4.79
CA SER A 338 -10.13 -10.97 -5.49
C SER A 338 -11.28 -10.22 -4.85
N GLU A 339 -12.14 -9.58 -5.64
CA GLU A 339 -13.32 -8.87 -5.12
C GLU A 339 -12.93 -7.85 -4.02
N ALA A 340 -11.81 -7.15 -4.19
CA ALA A 340 -11.24 -6.26 -3.16
C ALA A 340 -11.14 -4.81 -3.65
N PHE A 341 -11.28 -3.86 -2.72
CA PHE A 341 -11.01 -2.44 -2.95
C PHE A 341 -9.76 -2.07 -2.17
N ILE A 342 -8.71 -1.62 -2.85
CA ILE A 342 -7.39 -1.38 -2.25
C ILE A 342 -6.95 0.05 -2.56
N TYR A 343 -6.83 0.89 -1.54
CA TYR A 343 -6.38 2.27 -1.63
C TYR A 343 -5.06 2.40 -0.88
N LEU A 344 -3.97 2.63 -1.62
CA LEU A 344 -2.61 2.83 -1.07
C LEU A 344 -2.17 4.26 -1.38
N LEU A 345 -2.58 5.21 -0.55
CA LEU A 345 -2.50 6.65 -0.82
C LEU A 345 -1.21 7.27 -0.24
N SER A 346 -0.06 6.64 -0.52
CA SER A 346 1.26 7.09 -0.08
C SER A 346 2.25 7.05 -1.25
N PRO A 347 3.41 7.74 -1.21
CA PRO A 347 4.40 7.69 -2.29
C PRO A 347 5.13 6.34 -2.31
N LEU A 348 4.98 5.59 -3.40
CA LEU A 348 5.48 4.22 -3.55
C LEU A 348 6.70 4.17 -4.48
N ARG A 349 7.59 3.17 -4.30
CA ARG A 349 8.72 2.96 -5.21
C ARG A 349 8.28 2.25 -6.47
N SER A 350 7.68 1.07 -6.34
CA SER A 350 7.14 0.26 -7.42
C SER A 350 5.93 -0.53 -6.93
N VAL A 351 5.01 -0.87 -7.82
CA VAL A 351 3.81 -1.64 -7.49
C VAL A 351 3.56 -2.73 -8.52
N THR A 352 3.19 -3.92 -8.05
CA THR A 352 2.85 -5.05 -8.91
C THR A 352 1.58 -5.71 -8.51
N LEU A 353 0.72 -5.91 -9.51
CA LEU A 353 -0.52 -6.65 -9.44
C LEU A 353 -0.32 -7.95 -10.22
N ASP A 354 -0.36 -9.08 -9.51
CA ASP A 354 -0.19 -10.40 -10.10
C ASP A 354 -1.39 -11.30 -9.75
N LYS A 355 -2.07 -11.81 -10.78
CA LYS A 355 -3.21 -12.75 -10.63
C LYS A 355 -4.38 -12.19 -9.82
N CYS A 356 -4.61 -10.89 -9.86
CA CYS A 356 -5.73 -10.23 -9.19
C CYS A 356 -7.00 -10.26 -10.04
N ARG A 357 -8.18 -10.34 -9.41
CA ARG A 357 -9.47 -10.44 -10.12
C ARG A 357 -10.56 -9.56 -9.53
N ASN A 358 -11.45 -9.01 -10.37
CA ASN A 358 -12.67 -8.31 -9.92
C ASN A 358 -12.38 -7.26 -8.82
N SER A 359 -11.27 -6.51 -8.92
CA SER A 359 -10.78 -5.67 -7.83
C SER A 359 -10.53 -4.25 -8.31
N THR A 360 -10.70 -3.27 -7.42
CA THR A 360 -10.36 -1.86 -7.67
C THR A 360 -9.13 -1.51 -6.86
N VAL A 361 -8.10 -0.98 -7.51
CA VAL A 361 -6.83 -0.61 -6.88
C VAL A 361 -6.50 0.85 -7.20
N VAL A 362 -6.49 1.69 -6.17
CA VAL A 362 -6.11 3.10 -6.25
C VAL A 362 -4.75 3.28 -5.58
N LEU A 363 -3.80 3.83 -6.33
CA LEU A 363 -2.41 3.99 -5.91
C LEU A 363 -2.06 5.48 -5.83
N GLY A 364 -1.34 5.85 -4.78
CA GLY A 364 -0.56 7.08 -4.74
C GLY A 364 0.59 7.04 -5.77
N PRO A 365 1.34 8.14 -5.90
CA PRO A 365 2.41 8.28 -6.87
C PRO A 365 3.47 7.17 -6.77
N VAL A 366 3.71 6.49 -7.89
CA VAL A 366 4.66 5.38 -8.01
C VAL A 366 5.89 5.83 -8.79
N GLY A 367 6.99 6.11 -8.08
CA GLY A 367 8.16 6.77 -8.66
C GLY A 367 8.88 5.99 -9.78
N THR A 368 8.72 4.67 -9.89
CA THR A 368 9.35 3.89 -10.97
C THR A 368 8.35 3.25 -11.92
N SER A 369 7.64 2.22 -11.49
CA SER A 369 6.82 1.41 -12.37
C SER A 369 5.65 0.72 -11.66
N VAL A 370 4.53 0.64 -12.38
CA VAL A 370 3.37 -0.18 -12.05
C VAL A 370 3.30 -1.33 -13.05
N HIS A 371 3.31 -2.56 -12.55
CA HIS A 371 3.21 -3.78 -13.37
C HIS A 371 1.88 -4.49 -13.11
N ILE A 372 1.11 -4.73 -14.17
CA ILE A 372 -0.17 -5.46 -14.10
C ILE A 372 -0.02 -6.74 -14.92
N GLN A 373 -0.10 -7.89 -14.26
CA GLN A 373 0.10 -9.17 -14.90
C GLN A 373 -0.95 -10.20 -14.52
N SER A 374 -1.43 -10.94 -15.53
CA SER A 374 -2.38 -12.05 -15.34
C SER A 374 -3.62 -11.63 -14.54
N CYS A 375 -4.04 -10.37 -14.66
CA CYS A 375 -5.17 -9.81 -13.95
C CYS A 375 -6.43 -9.87 -14.81
N GLU A 376 -7.59 -9.96 -14.17
CA GLU A 376 -8.89 -10.09 -14.86
C GLU A 376 -9.92 -9.16 -14.23
N ASN A 377 -10.56 -8.31 -15.04
CA ASN A 377 -11.58 -7.37 -14.57
C ASN A 377 -11.09 -6.53 -13.37
N VAL A 378 -9.88 -5.97 -13.49
CA VAL A 378 -9.29 -5.12 -12.45
C VAL A 378 -9.31 -3.66 -12.91
N ARG A 379 -9.79 -2.77 -12.05
CA ARG A 379 -9.69 -1.32 -12.24
C ARG A 379 -8.48 -0.78 -11.50
N VAL A 380 -7.54 -0.15 -12.19
CA VAL A 380 -6.35 0.45 -11.59
C VAL A 380 -6.36 1.95 -11.84
N VAL A 381 -6.20 2.75 -10.79
CA VAL A 381 -6.03 4.21 -10.87
C VAL A 381 -4.67 4.55 -10.28
N CYS A 382 -3.75 5.08 -11.08
CA CYS A 382 -2.38 5.31 -10.64
C CYS A 382 -1.66 6.46 -11.34
N VAL A 383 -0.76 7.12 -10.61
CA VAL A 383 0.29 7.97 -11.17
C VAL A 383 1.60 7.18 -11.12
N ALA A 384 2.28 7.00 -12.25
CA ALA A 384 3.46 6.14 -12.31
C ALA A 384 4.52 6.67 -13.28
N GLY A 385 5.81 6.47 -12.95
CA GLY A 385 6.90 6.75 -13.90
C GLY A 385 6.80 5.92 -15.18
N ARG A 386 6.32 4.68 -15.05
CA ARG A 386 6.02 3.76 -16.15
C ARG A 386 4.87 2.83 -15.80
N LEU A 387 4.07 2.46 -16.80
CA LEU A 387 3.02 1.45 -16.70
C LEU A 387 3.34 0.29 -17.63
N THR A 388 3.26 -0.94 -17.12
CA THR A 388 3.44 -2.18 -17.92
C THR A 388 2.28 -3.14 -17.67
N VAL A 389 1.68 -3.68 -18.73
CA VAL A 389 0.52 -4.58 -18.66
C VAL A 389 0.75 -5.82 -19.51
N GLY A 390 0.56 -7.02 -18.95
CA GLY A 390 0.73 -8.27 -19.70
C GLY A 390 -0.23 -9.38 -19.29
N GLY A 391 -0.64 -10.21 -20.26
CA GLY A 391 -1.50 -11.37 -20.02
C GLY A 391 -2.80 -11.07 -19.25
N SER A 392 -3.33 -9.85 -19.35
CA SER A 392 -4.46 -9.37 -18.52
C SER A 392 -5.70 -9.12 -19.37
N SER A 393 -6.89 -9.32 -18.80
CA SER A 393 -8.16 -9.25 -19.54
C SER A 393 -9.19 -8.35 -18.88
N HIS A 394 -9.94 -7.59 -19.68
CA HIS A 394 -11.02 -6.72 -19.22
C HIS A 394 -10.62 -5.71 -18.13
N CYS A 395 -9.34 -5.35 -18.05
CA CYS A 395 -8.85 -4.40 -17.06
C CYS A 395 -9.04 -2.96 -17.54
N THR A 396 -9.43 -2.06 -16.63
CA THR A 396 -9.53 -0.62 -16.88
C THR A 396 -8.42 0.09 -16.14
N ILE A 397 -7.61 0.87 -16.85
CA ILE A 397 -6.43 1.51 -16.29
C ILE A 397 -6.51 3.01 -16.52
N HIS A 398 -6.59 3.76 -15.42
CA HIS A 398 -6.58 5.21 -15.40
C HIS A 398 -5.21 5.67 -14.95
N ALA A 399 -4.45 6.29 -15.85
CA ALA A 399 -3.04 6.56 -15.61
C ALA A 399 -2.64 8.01 -15.88
N LEU A 400 -1.66 8.47 -15.11
CA LEU A 400 -0.80 9.60 -15.44
C LEU A 400 0.63 9.07 -15.49
N THR A 401 1.26 9.17 -16.65
CA THR A 401 2.62 8.64 -16.85
C THR A 401 3.39 9.48 -17.88
N PRO A 402 4.65 9.87 -17.58
CA PRO A 402 5.49 10.60 -18.53
C PRO A 402 6.02 9.71 -19.65
N THR A 403 5.92 8.38 -19.50
CA THR A 403 6.36 7.39 -20.49
C THR A 403 5.18 6.67 -21.11
N ARG A 404 5.37 6.17 -22.34
CA ARG A 404 4.36 5.39 -23.07
C ARG A 404 4.07 4.07 -22.34
N PRO A 405 2.81 3.76 -21.99
CA PRO A 405 2.45 2.49 -21.36
C PRO A 405 2.87 1.29 -22.22
N LEU A 406 3.53 0.30 -21.59
CA LEU A 406 4.03 -0.89 -22.28
C LEU A 406 2.99 -2.02 -22.22
N LEU A 407 2.44 -2.41 -23.37
CA LEU A 407 1.49 -3.51 -23.47
C LEU A 407 2.20 -4.76 -24.01
N LEU A 408 2.39 -5.75 -23.13
CA LEU A 408 2.98 -7.04 -23.44
C LEU A 408 1.95 -7.99 -24.10
N PRO A 409 2.39 -9.10 -24.71
CA PRO A 409 1.48 -10.05 -25.34
C PRO A 409 0.47 -10.68 -24.36
N GLY A 410 -0.66 -11.14 -24.90
CA GLY A 410 -1.69 -11.88 -24.17
C GLY A 410 -2.75 -11.03 -23.46
N ASN A 411 -2.78 -9.72 -23.72
CA ASN A 411 -3.81 -8.83 -23.21
C ASN A 411 -5.11 -8.90 -24.04
N VAL A 412 -6.27 -8.78 -23.38
CA VAL A 412 -7.58 -8.83 -24.03
C VAL A 412 -8.48 -7.70 -23.50
N SER A 413 -9.05 -6.90 -24.39
CA SER A 413 -10.06 -5.88 -24.06
C SER A 413 -9.66 -4.93 -22.92
N LEU A 414 -8.41 -4.44 -22.94
CA LEU A 414 -7.98 -3.41 -21.99
C LEU A 414 -8.68 -2.08 -22.29
N THR A 415 -9.00 -1.32 -21.25
CA THR A 415 -9.52 0.05 -21.40
C THR A 415 -8.56 1.03 -20.73
N MET A 416 -8.11 2.05 -21.46
CA MET A 416 -7.22 3.08 -20.93
C MET A 416 -7.94 4.42 -20.81
N GLY A 417 -7.75 5.12 -19.70
CA GLY A 417 -8.35 6.43 -19.44
C GLY A 417 -7.37 7.37 -18.72
N PRO A 418 -7.70 8.67 -18.67
CA PRO A 418 -6.91 9.61 -17.89
C PRO A 418 -7.05 9.33 -16.40
N PHE A 419 -5.97 9.60 -15.65
CA PHE A 419 -6.03 9.70 -14.20
C PHE A 419 -6.99 10.82 -13.78
N HIS A 420 -7.79 10.57 -12.74
CA HIS A 420 -8.96 11.40 -12.45
C HIS A 420 -9.39 11.43 -10.98
N THR A 421 -8.48 11.05 -10.08
CA THR A 421 -8.77 10.98 -8.66
C THR A 421 -7.86 11.94 -7.91
N HIS A 422 -8.32 12.47 -6.78
CA HIS A 422 -7.58 13.40 -5.95
C HIS A 422 -7.65 12.99 -4.48
N TYR A 423 -6.57 13.25 -3.73
CA TYR A 423 -6.55 13.29 -2.27
C TYR A 423 -5.61 14.41 -1.81
N PRO A 424 -5.79 15.01 -0.62
CA PRO A 424 -5.19 16.30 -0.28
C PRO A 424 -3.66 16.38 -0.39
N THR A 425 -2.93 15.30 -0.09
CA THR A 425 -1.45 15.23 -0.13
C THR A 425 -0.88 14.73 -1.47
N LEU A 426 -1.72 14.60 -2.51
CA LEU A 426 -1.30 14.02 -3.80
C LEU A 426 -0.18 14.81 -4.47
N GLU A 427 -0.27 16.14 -4.47
CA GLU A 427 0.75 17.03 -5.07
C GLU A 427 2.11 16.85 -4.40
N ASP A 428 2.14 16.91 -3.08
CA ASP A 428 3.35 16.70 -2.28
C ASP A 428 3.93 15.31 -2.51
N HIS A 429 3.07 14.29 -2.58
CA HIS A 429 3.49 12.93 -2.89
C HIS A 429 4.09 12.84 -4.29
N MET A 430 3.51 13.50 -5.30
CA MET A 430 4.03 13.54 -6.68
C MET A 430 5.38 14.23 -6.75
N ALA A 431 5.51 15.39 -6.10
CA ALA A 431 6.77 16.12 -5.99
C ALA A 431 7.84 15.26 -5.29
N SER A 432 7.50 14.56 -4.20
CA SER A 432 8.45 13.73 -3.45
C SER A 432 9.03 12.55 -4.24
N VAL A 433 8.29 12.02 -5.23
CA VAL A 433 8.76 10.92 -6.10
C VAL A 433 9.35 11.41 -7.42
N GLY A 434 9.28 12.72 -7.69
CA GLY A 434 9.75 13.36 -8.89
C GLY A 434 8.87 13.09 -10.12
N LEU A 435 7.55 13.07 -9.94
CA LEU A 435 6.59 12.94 -11.05
C LEU A 435 5.86 14.27 -11.27
N ALA A 436 5.93 14.78 -12.49
CA ALA A 436 5.20 15.94 -12.93
C ALA A 436 3.90 15.55 -13.65
N VAL A 437 3.00 16.51 -13.83
CA VAL A 437 1.76 16.34 -14.60
C VAL A 437 2.03 16.15 -16.09
N LEU A 438 3.06 16.82 -16.60
CA LEU A 438 3.49 16.78 -17.99
C LEU A 438 4.96 16.38 -18.08
N PRO A 439 5.38 15.64 -19.12
CA PRO A 439 4.54 15.07 -20.18
C PRO A 439 3.59 13.97 -19.66
N ASN A 440 2.48 13.74 -20.34
CA ASN A 440 1.51 12.68 -20.01
C ASN A 440 1.15 11.89 -21.26
N LEU A 441 1.59 10.63 -21.33
CA LEU A 441 1.51 9.78 -22.53
C LEU A 441 0.63 8.54 -22.31
N TRP A 442 -0.31 8.61 -21.37
CA TRP A 442 -1.20 7.50 -21.01
C TRP A 442 -2.03 6.96 -22.18
N ASP A 443 -2.33 7.80 -23.17
CA ASP A 443 -3.13 7.52 -24.36
C ASP A 443 -2.31 6.97 -25.55
N GLN A 444 -0.97 6.91 -25.42
CA GLN A 444 -0.06 6.45 -26.46
C GLN A 444 0.69 5.16 -26.07
N PRO A 445 -0.02 4.04 -25.83
CA PRO A 445 0.64 2.79 -25.46
C PRO A 445 1.56 2.27 -26.57
N LEU A 446 2.52 1.45 -26.17
CA LEU A 446 3.51 0.82 -27.02
C LEU A 446 3.33 -0.70 -26.92
N LEU A 447 2.94 -1.32 -28.04
CA LEU A 447 2.74 -2.77 -28.13
C LEU A 447 4.09 -3.48 -28.24
N PHE A 448 4.41 -4.35 -27.28
CA PHE A 448 5.68 -5.06 -27.20
C PHE A 448 5.54 -6.52 -27.69
N GLY A 449 6.45 -6.99 -28.54
CA GLY A 449 6.58 -8.40 -28.89
C GLY A 449 5.92 -8.89 -30.19
N ALA A 450 5.50 -7.99 -31.08
CA ALA A 450 4.98 -8.37 -32.41
C ALA A 450 6.09 -8.37 -33.49
N GLU A 451 7.06 -9.28 -33.38
CA GLU A 451 7.82 -9.67 -34.57
C GLU A 451 6.97 -10.69 -35.36
N GLY A 452 6.14 -10.18 -36.29
CA GLY A 452 5.61 -10.99 -37.39
C GLY A 452 4.15 -11.46 -37.33
N SER A 453 3.33 -11.10 -36.35
CA SER A 453 1.87 -11.29 -36.46
C SER A 453 1.16 -9.95 -36.28
N ALA A 454 0.19 -9.70 -37.18
CA ALA A 454 -0.61 -8.50 -37.30
C ALA A 454 -0.84 -7.77 -35.97
N THR A 455 -0.70 -6.45 -36.02
CA THR A 455 -1.19 -5.49 -35.03
C THR A 455 -2.57 -5.91 -34.53
N ASP A 456 -2.63 -6.54 -33.36
CA ASP A 456 -3.89 -6.85 -32.70
C ASP A 456 -4.38 -5.56 -32.05
N THR A 457 -4.89 -4.66 -32.91
CA THR A 457 -5.44 -3.34 -32.53
C THR A 457 -6.67 -3.50 -31.61
N GLY A 458 -7.15 -4.72 -31.38
CA GLY A 458 -8.22 -5.04 -30.44
C GLY A 458 -7.79 -5.31 -29.00
N CYS A 459 -6.49 -5.33 -28.68
CA CYS A 459 -6.04 -5.65 -27.31
C CYS A 459 -6.34 -4.54 -26.28
N TYR A 460 -6.50 -3.29 -26.73
CA TYR A 460 -6.91 -2.16 -25.89
C TYR A 460 -7.83 -1.18 -26.64
N ARG A 461 -8.59 -0.38 -25.87
CA ARG A 461 -9.33 0.78 -26.35
C ARG A 461 -9.10 1.97 -25.41
N ILE A 462 -9.17 3.18 -25.95
CA ILE A 462 -9.29 4.39 -25.12
C ILE A 462 -10.73 4.50 -24.64
N GLN A 463 -10.93 4.81 -23.36
CA GLN A 463 -12.26 4.96 -22.77
C GLN A 463 -12.99 6.14 -23.43
N PRO A 464 -14.19 5.95 -23.98
CA PRO A 464 -14.97 7.08 -24.47
C PRO A 464 -15.33 8.04 -23.32
N PRO A 465 -15.34 9.37 -23.55
CA PRO A 465 -15.78 10.33 -22.54
C PRO A 465 -17.20 10.07 -22.00
N SER A 466 -18.08 9.46 -22.82
CA SER A 466 -19.44 9.04 -22.44
C SER A 466 -19.49 7.87 -21.45
N GLU A 467 -18.44 7.06 -21.37
CA GLU A 467 -18.30 5.95 -20.41
C GLU A 467 -17.46 6.33 -19.18
N PHE A 468 -16.96 7.57 -19.13
CA PHE A 468 -16.06 8.04 -18.09
C PHE A 468 -16.82 8.56 -16.85
N TYR A 469 -16.44 8.04 -15.68
CA TYR A 469 -16.95 8.45 -14.37
C TYR A 469 -15.78 8.66 -13.42
N PRO A 470 -15.69 9.83 -12.75
CA PRO A 470 -14.67 10.07 -11.75
C PRO A 470 -14.82 9.12 -10.55
N LEU A 471 -13.73 8.45 -10.17
CA LEU A 471 -13.62 7.71 -8.92
C LEU A 471 -13.34 8.67 -7.77
N VAL A 472 -14.24 8.67 -6.79
CA VAL A 472 -14.11 9.38 -5.51
C VAL A 472 -13.44 8.47 -4.49
N ILE A 473 -12.46 9.01 -3.74
CA ILE A 473 -11.87 8.29 -2.62
C ILE A 473 -12.86 8.36 -1.45
N PRO A 474 -13.34 7.22 -0.92
CA PRO A 474 -14.45 7.19 0.04
C PRO A 474 -14.02 7.50 1.49
N PHE A 475 -12.85 8.12 1.69
CA PHE A 475 -12.29 8.41 3.01
C PHE A 475 -12.09 9.91 3.17
N GLN A 476 -12.50 10.45 4.31
CA GLN A 476 -12.16 11.81 4.69
C GLN A 476 -10.67 11.86 5.06
N MET A 477 -9.93 12.77 4.42
CA MET A 477 -8.49 12.99 4.65
C MET A 477 -8.27 14.47 4.97
N GLU A 478 -7.30 14.77 5.82
CA GLU A 478 -6.93 16.13 6.18
C GLU A 478 -6.25 16.85 5.01
N GLY A 479 -6.68 18.09 4.70
CA GLY A 479 -6.03 19.01 3.77
C GLY A 479 -7.02 19.81 2.91
N ASP A 480 -6.51 20.79 2.17
CA ASP A 480 -7.31 21.89 1.61
C ASP A 480 -7.89 21.62 0.21
N ASN A 481 -7.30 20.69 -0.54
CA ASN A 481 -7.64 20.46 -1.94
C ASN A 481 -8.83 19.47 -2.08
N CYS A 482 -9.83 19.85 -2.87
CA CYS A 482 -11.00 19.00 -3.16
C CYS A 482 -11.10 18.58 -4.65
N GLU A 483 -10.16 19.00 -5.49
CA GLU A 483 -10.24 18.82 -6.96
C GLU A 483 -8.89 18.41 -7.57
N ILE A 484 -8.94 17.89 -8.81
CA ILE A 484 -7.73 17.53 -9.57
C ILE A 484 -7.04 18.83 -9.99
N PRO A 485 -5.84 19.15 -9.51
CA PRO A 485 -5.27 20.50 -9.62
C PRO A 485 -4.95 20.94 -11.06
N TRP A 486 -4.83 19.97 -11.97
CA TRP A 486 -4.47 20.17 -13.38
C TRP A 486 -5.61 19.88 -14.37
N GLY A 487 -6.79 19.48 -13.87
CA GLY A 487 -7.95 19.18 -14.71
C GLY A 487 -7.81 17.93 -15.59
N LEU A 488 -8.89 17.60 -16.30
CA LEU A 488 -8.96 16.49 -17.25
C LEU A 488 -8.77 16.96 -18.68
N PRO A 489 -8.41 16.07 -19.64
CA PRO A 489 -8.41 16.43 -21.05
C PRO A 489 -9.77 16.99 -21.48
N ALA A 490 -9.77 17.97 -22.38
CA ALA A 490 -10.93 18.81 -22.70
C ALA A 490 -12.21 18.02 -23.03
N ASP A 491 -12.11 16.90 -23.73
CA ASP A 491 -13.28 16.09 -24.10
C ASP A 491 -13.90 15.36 -22.89
N TYR A 492 -13.07 14.91 -21.95
CA TYR A 492 -13.53 14.31 -20.71
C TYR A 492 -14.12 15.36 -19.77
N GLN A 493 -13.47 16.53 -19.70
CA GLN A 493 -13.96 17.67 -18.92
C GLN A 493 -15.36 18.11 -19.38
N LYS A 494 -15.55 18.32 -20.70
CA LYS A 494 -16.87 18.62 -21.29
C LYS A 494 -17.92 17.55 -20.99
N ALA A 495 -17.52 16.28 -20.98
CA ALA A 495 -18.43 15.18 -20.69
C ALA A 495 -18.86 15.15 -19.21
N ILE A 496 -18.02 15.61 -18.28
CA ILE A 496 -18.40 15.79 -16.87
C ILE A 496 -19.35 16.98 -16.74
N GLU A 497 -18.97 18.13 -17.27
CA GLU A 497 -19.78 19.36 -17.22
C GLU A 497 -21.18 19.14 -17.81
N SER A 498 -21.27 18.40 -18.93
CA SER A 498 -22.56 18.05 -19.53
C SER A 498 -23.42 17.16 -18.63
N ARG A 499 -22.82 16.30 -17.81
CA ARG A 499 -23.55 15.45 -16.85
C ARG A 499 -23.96 16.22 -15.61
N GLU A 500 -23.09 17.07 -15.09
CA GLU A 500 -23.40 17.98 -13.98
C GLU A 500 -24.58 18.88 -14.34
N LYS A 501 -24.55 19.47 -15.54
CA LYS A 501 -25.68 20.24 -16.07
C LYS A 501 -26.96 19.41 -16.16
N ALA A 502 -26.89 18.15 -16.62
CA ALA A 502 -28.06 17.27 -16.66
C ALA A 502 -28.62 16.96 -15.25
N ILE A 503 -27.75 16.85 -14.24
CA ILE A 503 -28.14 16.69 -12.83
C ILE A 503 -28.82 17.98 -12.33
N GLU A 504 -28.27 19.15 -12.64
CA GLU A 504 -28.87 20.45 -12.27
C GLU A 504 -30.24 20.65 -12.94
N ASP A 505 -30.36 20.34 -14.23
CA ASP A 505 -31.61 20.40 -14.99
C ASP A 505 -32.65 19.44 -14.39
N TRP A 506 -32.23 18.23 -13.96
CA TRP A 506 -33.12 17.29 -13.27
C TRP A 506 -33.54 17.82 -11.89
N GLN A 507 -32.61 18.36 -11.09
CA GLN A 507 -32.94 18.96 -9.78
C GLN A 507 -33.89 20.14 -9.93
N LYS A 508 -33.72 20.97 -10.97
CA LYS A 508 -34.62 22.07 -11.31
C LYS A 508 -35.99 21.54 -11.70
N THR A 509 -36.06 20.53 -12.57
CA THR A 509 -37.32 19.87 -12.96
C THR A 509 -38.08 19.34 -11.75
N VAL A 510 -37.38 18.71 -10.79
CA VAL A 510 -37.99 18.21 -9.54
C VAL A 510 -38.49 19.35 -8.64
N LYS A 511 -37.76 20.47 -8.57
CA LYS A 511 -38.19 21.67 -7.82
C LYS A 511 -39.41 22.34 -8.45
N GLU A 512 -39.45 22.42 -9.78
CA GLU A 512 -40.54 23.06 -10.56
C GLU A 512 -41.78 22.18 -10.71
N ALA A 513 -41.67 20.86 -10.48
CA ALA A 513 -42.80 19.93 -10.52
C ALA A 513 -43.85 20.14 -9.40
N HIS A 514 -43.61 21.07 -8.45
CA HIS A 514 -44.52 21.45 -7.37
C HIS A 514 -45.23 20.26 -6.68
N LEU A 515 -44.50 19.17 -6.46
CA LEU A 515 -45.06 17.92 -5.94
C LEU A 515 -45.64 18.13 -4.53
N ASN A 516 -46.86 17.63 -4.31
CA ASN A 516 -47.46 17.62 -2.98
C ASN A 516 -46.75 16.62 -2.05
N LYS A 517 -46.99 16.68 -0.72
CA LYS A 517 -46.30 15.85 0.28
C LYS A 517 -46.42 14.34 0.00
N VAL A 518 -47.54 13.89 -0.58
CA VAL A 518 -47.79 12.47 -0.90
C VAL A 518 -47.02 12.05 -2.16
N GLN A 519 -47.09 12.85 -3.23
CA GLN A 519 -46.36 12.63 -4.47
C GLN A 519 -44.85 12.66 -4.25
N ARG A 520 -44.36 13.55 -3.37
CA ARG A 520 -42.94 13.61 -3.01
C ARG A 520 -42.45 12.33 -2.31
N ARG A 521 -43.26 11.76 -1.41
CA ARG A 521 -42.97 10.46 -0.77
C ARG A 521 -42.98 9.31 -1.78
N GLN A 522 -43.94 9.29 -2.71
CA GLN A 522 -44.00 8.28 -3.77
C GLN A 522 -42.81 8.37 -4.72
N PHE A 523 -42.44 9.59 -5.12
CA PHE A 523 -41.27 9.83 -5.95
C PHE A 523 -39.98 9.41 -5.25
N GLN A 524 -39.81 9.77 -3.98
CA GLN A 524 -38.67 9.35 -3.17
C GLN A 524 -38.55 7.82 -3.10
N ALA A 525 -39.65 7.11 -2.80
CA ALA A 525 -39.66 5.65 -2.75
C ALA A 525 -39.26 5.01 -4.11
N LEU A 526 -39.70 5.60 -5.22
CA LEU A 526 -39.33 5.13 -6.56
C LEU A 526 -37.84 5.36 -6.86
N VAL A 527 -37.31 6.53 -6.50
CA VAL A 527 -35.88 6.87 -6.66
C VAL A 527 -35.03 5.93 -5.82
N GLU A 528 -35.41 5.69 -4.56
CA GLU A 528 -34.75 4.75 -3.67
C GLU A 528 -34.77 3.33 -4.24
N GLN A 529 -35.91 2.85 -4.73
CA GLN A 529 -36.02 1.54 -5.37
C GLN A 529 -35.08 1.45 -6.58
N LYS A 530 -35.11 2.44 -7.48
CA LYS A 530 -34.25 2.47 -8.67
C LYS A 530 -32.77 2.53 -8.31
N PHE A 531 -32.42 3.25 -7.26
CA PHE A 531 -31.05 3.29 -6.74
C PHE A 531 -30.60 1.93 -6.18
N HIS A 532 -31.47 1.21 -5.45
CA HIS A 532 -31.18 -0.14 -4.96
C HIS A 532 -31.03 -1.15 -6.10
N GLU A 533 -31.92 -1.10 -7.11
CA GLU A 533 -31.81 -1.91 -8.33
C GLU A 533 -30.46 -1.65 -9.01
N TRP A 534 -30.09 -0.38 -9.20
CA TRP A 534 -28.81 0.02 -9.77
C TRP A 534 -27.61 -0.44 -8.94
N LEU A 535 -27.64 -0.33 -7.61
CA LEU A 535 -26.56 -0.80 -6.72
C LEU A 535 -26.35 -2.33 -6.80
N LEU A 536 -27.43 -3.08 -7.02
CA LEU A 536 -27.39 -4.54 -7.21
C LEU A 536 -26.85 -4.91 -8.59
N GLU A 537 -27.31 -4.23 -9.64
CA GLU A 537 -26.90 -4.47 -11.03
C GLU A 537 -25.42 -4.10 -11.26
N THR A 538 -24.94 -3.01 -10.64
CA THR A 538 -23.55 -2.54 -10.79
C THR A 538 -22.57 -3.21 -9.84
N GLY A 539 -23.04 -3.95 -8.83
CA GLY A 539 -22.21 -4.58 -7.81
C GLY A 539 -21.58 -3.61 -6.79
N GLN A 540 -21.87 -2.31 -6.88
CA GLN A 540 -21.34 -1.26 -5.98
C GLN A 540 -21.86 -1.35 -4.55
N ARG A 541 -22.99 -2.05 -4.33
CA ARG A 541 -23.51 -2.32 -2.99
C ARG A 541 -22.44 -2.88 -2.05
N ARG A 542 -21.56 -3.74 -2.55
CA ARG A 542 -20.50 -4.37 -1.75
C ARG A 542 -19.42 -3.39 -1.29
N GLU A 543 -19.07 -2.42 -2.14
CA GLU A 543 -18.13 -1.36 -1.78
C GLU A 543 -18.69 -0.57 -0.59
N LEU A 544 -19.95 -0.15 -0.68
CA LEU A 544 -20.66 0.55 0.39
C LEU A 544 -20.80 -0.30 1.65
N ASP A 545 -21.29 -1.54 1.54
CA ASP A 545 -21.45 -2.46 2.68
C ASP A 545 -20.12 -2.71 3.41
N SER A 546 -19.00 -2.71 2.68
CA SER A 546 -17.65 -2.91 3.26
C SER A 546 -17.05 -1.67 3.93
N LEU A 547 -17.57 -0.48 3.60
CA LEU A 547 -17.17 0.81 4.19
C LEU A 547 -17.99 1.13 5.44
N LEU A 548 -19.17 0.52 5.58
CA LEU A 548 -20.01 0.63 6.77
C LEU A 548 -19.46 -0.26 7.89
N PRO A 549 -19.36 0.22 9.15
CA PRO A 549 -19.12 -0.65 10.29
C PRO A 549 -20.18 -1.76 10.35
N PRO A 550 -19.84 -3.00 10.73
CA PRO A 550 -20.84 -4.06 10.86
C PRO A 550 -21.93 -3.62 11.84
N ALA A 551 -23.14 -3.40 11.33
CA ALA A 551 -24.31 -3.25 12.17
C ALA A 551 -24.47 -4.55 12.97
N HIS A 552 -24.43 -4.45 14.31
CA HIS A 552 -24.86 -5.54 15.17
C HIS A 552 -26.27 -5.93 14.74
N THR A 553 -26.43 -7.14 14.21
CA THR A 553 -27.73 -7.70 13.83
C THR A 553 -28.58 -7.86 15.10
N PRO A 554 -29.71 -7.16 15.25
CA PRO A 554 -30.75 -7.64 16.14
C PRO A 554 -31.50 -8.74 15.39
N SER A 555 -31.69 -9.87 16.04
CA SER A 555 -32.57 -10.94 15.61
C SER A 555 -33.96 -10.40 15.25
N THR A 556 -34.40 -10.71 14.03
CA THR A 556 -35.80 -10.91 13.59
C THR A 556 -36.92 -10.29 14.44
N SER A 557 -37.50 -9.20 13.95
CA SER A 557 -38.96 -9.02 13.88
C SER A 557 -39.28 -7.82 12.98
N VAL A 558 -40.22 -8.04 12.06
CA VAL A 558 -40.87 -7.04 11.21
C VAL A 558 -41.48 -5.94 12.07
N ASP A 559 -41.11 -4.67 11.86
CA ASP A 559 -42.03 -3.52 11.78
C ASP A 559 -41.32 -2.14 11.70
N GLN A 560 -41.73 -1.38 10.68
CA GLN A 560 -42.02 0.07 10.67
C GLN A 560 -40.98 1.09 11.19
N TRP A 561 -40.45 1.88 10.26
CA TRP A 561 -39.80 3.16 10.53
C TRP A 561 -40.84 4.27 10.73
N PRO A 562 -40.86 5.03 11.85
CA PRO A 562 -41.81 6.11 12.02
C PRO A 562 -41.36 7.39 11.29
N SER A 563 -42.34 8.00 10.63
CA SER A 563 -42.27 9.36 10.11
C SER A 563 -42.16 10.38 11.25
N SER A 564 -41.43 11.46 11.01
CA SER A 564 -41.38 12.63 11.88
C SER A 564 -42.76 13.30 12.02
N HIS A 565 -43.17 13.59 13.26
CA HIS A 565 -43.50 14.93 13.78
C HIS A 565 -43.94 14.86 15.27
N THR A 566 -43.15 15.51 16.14
CA THR A 566 -43.51 16.26 17.36
C THR A 566 -44.48 15.67 18.40
N SER A 567 -43.95 15.27 19.57
CA SER A 567 -44.35 15.78 20.90
C SER A 567 -43.51 15.17 22.05
N ASN A 568 -42.59 15.97 22.58
CA ASN A 568 -42.13 16.07 23.98
C ASN A 568 -42.12 14.82 24.89
N SER A 569 -40.97 14.10 24.92
CA SER A 569 -40.34 13.53 26.13
C SER A 569 -38.93 12.97 25.82
N GLY A 570 -38.16 13.62 24.94
CA GLY A 570 -36.91 13.09 24.39
C GLY A 570 -35.70 13.46 25.24
N GLN A 571 -34.91 12.46 25.61
CA GLN A 571 -33.60 12.63 26.26
C GLN A 571 -32.71 13.55 25.43
N ASN A 572 -32.13 14.58 26.03
CA ASN A 572 -31.43 15.64 25.30
C ASN A 572 -30.29 16.28 26.12
N ILE A 573 -29.16 16.49 25.46
CA ILE A 573 -27.98 17.19 25.97
C ILE A 573 -27.50 18.24 24.95
N VAL A 574 -27.16 19.42 25.45
CA VAL A 574 -26.68 20.55 24.64
C VAL A 574 -25.30 20.97 25.12
N PHE A 575 -24.34 21.00 24.20
CA PHE A 575 -22.96 21.43 24.40
C PHE A 575 -22.77 22.86 23.86
N PHE A 576 -21.96 23.66 24.54
CA PHE A 576 -21.70 25.05 24.19
C PHE A 576 -20.20 25.33 24.16
N GLU A 577 -19.77 26.05 23.13
CA GLU A 577 -18.36 26.38 22.88
C GLU A 577 -17.79 27.34 23.95
N GLU A 578 -18.60 28.26 24.46
CA GLU A 578 -18.21 29.22 25.50
C GLU A 578 -18.80 28.88 26.88
N LYS A 579 -18.30 29.55 27.93
CA LYS A 579 -18.87 29.49 29.27
C LYS A 579 -20.26 30.13 29.34
N ASN A 580 -21.07 29.72 30.32
CA ASN A 580 -22.41 30.27 30.58
C ASN A 580 -23.38 30.14 29.40
N PHE A 581 -23.31 29.04 28.67
CA PHE A 581 -24.23 28.65 27.59
C PHE A 581 -24.25 29.61 26.40
N LYS A 582 -23.07 30.14 26.06
CA LYS A 582 -22.84 31.08 24.95
C LYS A 582 -22.05 30.42 23.81
N GLY A 583 -21.90 31.14 22.71
CA GLY A 583 -21.17 30.68 21.52
C GLY A 583 -21.95 29.67 20.68
N ARG A 584 -21.23 28.91 19.85
CA ARG A 584 -21.81 27.83 19.04
C ARG A 584 -22.32 26.73 19.96
N ARG A 585 -23.45 26.11 19.59
CA ARG A 585 -24.04 25.00 20.33
C ARG A 585 -24.22 23.76 19.46
N TYR A 586 -24.07 22.60 20.08
CA TYR A 586 -24.35 21.30 19.48
C TYR A 586 -25.34 20.55 20.37
N GLU A 587 -26.41 20.03 19.79
CA GLU A 587 -27.48 19.34 20.50
C GLU A 587 -27.48 17.86 20.12
N CYS A 588 -27.67 16.99 21.10
CA CYS A 588 -27.60 15.56 20.93
C CYS A 588 -28.73 14.86 21.70
N ASP A 589 -29.45 13.99 21.01
CA ASP A 589 -30.59 13.21 21.53
C ASP A 589 -30.30 11.70 21.59
N SER A 590 -29.11 11.29 21.14
CA SER A 590 -28.67 9.89 21.03
C SER A 590 -27.16 9.74 21.21
N ASP A 591 -26.62 8.52 21.13
CA ASP A 591 -25.18 8.29 21.25
C ASP A 591 -24.43 8.93 20.07
N CYS A 592 -23.39 9.74 20.34
CA CYS A 592 -22.57 10.39 19.32
C CYS A 592 -21.10 10.01 19.47
N SER A 593 -20.54 9.33 18.47
CA SER A 593 -19.16 8.84 18.48
C SER A 593 -18.13 9.92 18.16
N ASP A 594 -18.52 10.99 17.48
CA ASP A 594 -17.66 12.15 17.24
C ASP A 594 -18.50 13.39 16.92
N PHE A 595 -18.42 14.42 17.78
CA PHE A 595 -19.01 15.73 17.52
C PHE A 595 -17.98 16.85 17.37
N HIS A 596 -16.69 16.52 17.25
CA HIS A 596 -15.61 17.51 17.12
C HIS A 596 -15.75 18.39 15.87
N ALA A 597 -16.33 17.84 14.79
CA ALA A 597 -16.65 18.59 13.57
C ALA A 597 -17.71 19.68 13.77
N TYR A 598 -18.58 19.52 14.78
CA TYR A 598 -19.65 20.46 15.10
C TYR A 598 -19.25 21.44 16.21
N LEU A 599 -18.38 21.02 17.13
CA LEU A 599 -17.95 21.78 18.30
C LEU A 599 -16.45 21.51 18.57
N SER A 600 -15.58 22.49 18.29
CA SER A 600 -14.11 22.37 18.42
C SER A 600 -13.62 22.30 19.87
N CYS A 601 -14.36 22.90 20.79
CA CYS A 601 -14.16 22.82 22.23
C CYS A 601 -15.50 23.02 22.95
N CYS A 602 -15.60 22.55 24.19
CA CYS A 602 -16.83 22.59 24.99
C CYS A 602 -16.56 23.19 26.38
N ASN A 603 -17.07 24.40 26.60
CA ASN A 603 -16.88 25.11 27.86
C ASN A 603 -18.12 25.13 28.76
N SER A 604 -19.33 24.87 28.26
CA SER A 604 -20.52 24.68 29.11
C SER A 604 -21.52 23.68 28.53
N ILE A 605 -22.33 23.04 29.38
CA ILE A 605 -23.26 21.96 28.99
C ILE A 605 -24.60 22.12 29.69
N ARG A 606 -25.70 21.88 28.98
CA ARG A 606 -27.05 21.75 29.55
C ARG A 606 -27.60 20.35 29.27
N VAL A 607 -27.88 19.58 30.32
CA VAL A 607 -28.57 18.29 30.20
C VAL A 607 -30.04 18.51 30.49
N GLU A 608 -30.86 18.56 29.45
CA GLU A 608 -32.28 18.83 29.58
C GLU A 608 -33.03 17.60 30.14
N SER A 609 -32.64 16.40 29.71
CA SER A 609 -33.18 15.13 30.22
C SER A 609 -32.27 13.92 29.92
N GLY A 610 -32.40 12.88 30.75
CA GLY A 610 -31.54 11.70 30.73
C GLY A 610 -30.24 11.86 31.52
N ALA A 611 -29.45 10.78 31.57
CA ALA A 611 -28.10 10.78 32.11
C ALA A 611 -27.12 10.43 30.98
N TRP A 612 -25.99 11.12 30.94
CA TRP A 612 -25.05 11.09 29.83
C TRP A 612 -23.63 10.84 30.31
N VAL A 613 -22.86 10.10 29.52
CA VAL A 613 -21.41 10.00 29.68
C VAL A 613 -20.76 10.76 28.52
N VAL A 614 -19.92 11.74 28.82
CA VAL A 614 -19.17 12.49 27.81
C VAL A 614 -17.70 12.13 27.89
N TYR A 615 -17.03 12.10 26.75
CA TYR A 615 -15.66 11.65 26.60
C TYR A 615 -14.81 12.73 25.94
N GLU A 616 -13.57 12.83 26.42
CA GLU A 616 -12.60 13.80 25.93
C GLU A 616 -12.26 13.61 24.45
N ARG A 617 -12.11 12.37 23.99
CA ARG A 617 -11.71 12.03 22.62
C ARG A 617 -12.82 11.34 21.82
N PRO A 618 -12.73 11.32 20.48
CA PRO A 618 -13.65 10.57 19.63
C PRO A 618 -13.69 9.08 19.98
N ASN A 619 -14.76 8.42 19.55
CA ASN A 619 -15.01 6.99 19.70
C ASN A 619 -15.03 6.52 21.17
N TYR A 620 -15.54 7.36 22.08
CA TYR A 620 -15.72 7.05 23.51
C TYR A 620 -14.41 6.74 24.24
N THR A 621 -13.35 7.48 23.92
CA THR A 621 -12.00 7.30 24.49
C THR A 621 -11.53 8.52 25.27
N GLY A 622 -10.51 8.36 26.12
CA GLY A 622 -10.00 9.46 26.96
C GLY A 622 -10.72 9.58 28.30
N ASN A 623 -10.58 10.74 28.95
CA ASN A 623 -11.27 11.01 30.21
C ASN A 623 -12.79 11.01 29.99
N ARG A 624 -13.53 10.47 30.97
CA ARG A 624 -14.98 10.30 30.90
C ARG A 624 -15.65 11.01 32.06
N TYR A 625 -16.77 11.67 31.80
CA TYR A 625 -17.49 12.47 32.77
C TYR A 625 -18.97 12.10 32.75
N LEU A 626 -19.52 11.83 33.93
CA LEU A 626 -20.94 11.52 34.11
C LEU A 626 -21.72 12.82 34.35
N LEU A 627 -22.75 13.03 33.54
CA LEU A 627 -23.62 14.18 33.59
C LEU A 627 -25.06 13.74 33.82
N THR A 628 -25.66 14.24 34.89
CA THR A 628 -27.10 14.08 35.16
C THR A 628 -27.85 15.31 34.68
N ARG A 629 -29.18 15.25 34.67
CA ARG A 629 -30.02 16.41 34.38
C ARG A 629 -29.58 17.63 35.20
N GLY A 630 -29.29 18.74 34.53
CA GLY A 630 -28.76 19.93 35.17
C GLY A 630 -28.07 20.89 34.19
N GLU A 631 -27.68 22.04 34.72
CA GLU A 631 -26.95 23.08 34.01
C GLU A 631 -25.51 23.15 34.52
N TYR A 632 -24.55 23.10 33.60
CA TYR A 632 -23.14 23.12 33.90
C TYR A 632 -22.48 24.31 33.19
N PRO A 633 -22.37 25.47 33.86
CA PRO A 633 -21.98 26.73 33.22
C PRO A 633 -20.48 26.83 32.87
N GLU A 634 -19.65 25.94 33.41
CA GLU A 634 -18.24 25.80 33.05
C GLU A 634 -17.74 24.35 33.20
N TYR A 635 -16.63 23.99 32.55
CA TYR A 635 -16.11 22.62 32.57
C TYR A 635 -15.71 22.10 33.96
N LEU A 636 -15.36 23.00 34.89
CA LEU A 636 -15.15 22.65 36.29
C LEU A 636 -16.43 22.09 36.95
N GLY A 637 -17.61 22.46 36.46
CA GLY A 637 -18.90 22.01 36.96
C GLY A 637 -19.17 20.51 36.76
N TRP A 638 -18.52 19.88 35.78
CA TRP A 638 -18.53 18.42 35.61
C TRP A 638 -17.18 17.77 35.94
N MET A 639 -16.32 18.49 36.66
CA MET A 639 -14.96 18.07 37.02
C MET A 639 -14.07 17.80 35.79
N GLY A 640 -14.32 18.50 34.68
CA GLY A 640 -13.49 18.46 33.47
C GLY A 640 -12.08 18.98 33.74
N LEU A 641 -11.07 18.29 33.18
CA LEU A 641 -9.66 18.72 33.26
C LEU A 641 -9.32 19.82 32.24
N ASN A 642 -10.04 19.82 31.12
CA ASN A 642 -9.92 20.75 30.01
C ASN A 642 -11.30 20.92 29.34
N ASP A 643 -11.37 21.74 28.30
CA ASP A 643 -12.55 21.99 27.47
C ASP A 643 -12.62 21.04 26.24
N CYS A 644 -11.82 19.98 26.21
CA CYS A 644 -11.82 19.01 25.13
C CYS A 644 -12.88 17.94 25.40
N LEU A 645 -13.97 17.95 24.63
CA LEU A 645 -14.95 16.87 24.57
C LEU A 645 -15.27 16.57 23.10
N SER A 646 -15.37 15.29 22.76
CA SER A 646 -15.57 14.89 21.36
C SER A 646 -16.59 13.77 21.17
N SER A 647 -17.02 13.05 22.20
CA SER A 647 -18.07 12.02 22.04
C SER A 647 -18.94 11.88 23.29
N CYS A 648 -20.18 11.38 23.14
CA CYS A 648 -21.12 11.20 24.23
C CYS A 648 -22.01 9.96 24.08
N LYS A 649 -22.41 9.37 25.19
CA LYS A 649 -23.36 8.26 25.27
C LYS A 649 -24.50 8.57 26.21
N LEU A 650 -25.69 8.19 25.80
CA LEU A 650 -26.88 8.18 26.62
C LEU A 650 -26.88 6.93 27.50
N ILE A 651 -27.06 7.13 28.80
CA ILE A 651 -27.24 6.04 29.76
C ILE A 651 -28.69 5.58 29.68
N ARG A 652 -28.87 4.35 29.18
CA ARG A 652 -30.20 3.74 29.04
C ARG A 652 -30.50 2.85 30.24
N PHE A 653 -31.46 3.25 31.06
CA PHE A 653 -32.00 2.41 32.11
C PHE A 653 -33.07 1.48 31.53
N THR A 654 -32.87 0.17 31.64
CA THR A 654 -33.86 -0.83 31.20
C THR A 654 -34.69 -1.29 32.39
N SER A 655 -36.00 -1.47 32.19
CA SER A 655 -36.88 -1.98 33.25
C SER A 655 -36.47 -3.42 33.62
N GLY A 656 -36.15 -3.64 34.89
CA GLY A 656 -35.64 -4.93 35.40
C GLY A 656 -34.10 -5.10 35.34
N MET A 657 -33.33 -4.03 35.11
CA MET A 657 -31.87 -4.07 35.14
C MET A 657 -31.37 -4.62 36.48
N GLN A 658 -30.56 -5.68 36.44
CA GLN A 658 -29.89 -6.20 37.62
C GLN A 658 -28.60 -5.42 37.88
N TYR A 659 -28.20 -5.31 39.14
CA TYR A 659 -26.96 -4.66 39.53
C TYR A 659 -26.04 -5.68 40.16
N LYS A 660 -24.86 -5.87 39.55
CA LYS A 660 -23.89 -6.84 40.04
C LYS A 660 -22.46 -6.42 39.70
N VAL A 661 -21.65 -6.25 40.73
CA VAL A 661 -20.22 -5.93 40.61
C VAL A 661 -19.36 -6.93 41.40
N GLN A 662 -18.21 -7.27 40.83
CA GLN A 662 -17.22 -8.11 41.48
C GLN A 662 -15.88 -7.37 41.57
N LEU A 663 -15.35 -7.22 42.78
CA LEU A 663 -14.11 -6.52 43.09
C LEU A 663 -13.00 -7.53 43.41
N TYR A 664 -11.76 -7.17 43.07
CA TYR A 664 -10.58 -8.00 43.30
C TYR A 664 -9.47 -7.17 43.95
N ASP A 665 -8.79 -7.77 44.93
CA ASP A 665 -7.63 -7.19 45.64
C ASP A 665 -6.32 -7.26 44.83
N LYS A 666 -6.30 -7.93 43.67
CA LYS A 666 -5.15 -7.95 42.75
C LYS A 666 -5.54 -7.62 41.31
N PRO A 667 -4.57 -7.23 40.46
CA PRO A 667 -4.80 -7.00 39.03
C PRO A 667 -5.25 -8.26 38.28
N ASP A 668 -5.77 -8.07 37.07
CA ASP A 668 -6.10 -9.15 36.12
C ASP A 668 -7.08 -10.21 36.68
N PHE A 669 -7.99 -9.79 37.57
CA PHE A 669 -9.01 -10.64 38.21
C PHE A 669 -8.44 -11.78 39.05
N THR A 670 -7.28 -11.55 39.66
CA THR A 670 -6.62 -12.50 40.54
C THR A 670 -6.84 -12.12 42.01
N GLY A 671 -6.52 -13.04 42.94
CA GLY A 671 -6.62 -12.78 44.38
C GLY A 671 -8.02 -12.97 44.96
N GLN A 672 -8.29 -12.31 46.09
CA GLN A 672 -9.57 -12.34 46.78
C GLN A 672 -10.63 -11.62 45.95
N ALA A 673 -11.71 -12.33 45.61
CA ALA A 673 -12.84 -11.78 44.87
C ALA A 673 -14.03 -11.55 45.81
N ILE A 674 -14.64 -10.38 45.73
CA ILE A 674 -15.83 -9.98 46.49
C ILE A 674 -16.92 -9.61 45.51
N GLU A 675 -18.11 -10.17 45.67
CA GLU A 675 -19.27 -9.87 44.84
C GLU A 675 -20.29 -9.05 45.65
N SER A 676 -20.81 -7.98 45.06
CA SER A 676 -21.85 -7.13 45.66
C SER A 676 -22.93 -6.79 44.65
N ILE A 677 -24.17 -6.75 45.16
CA ILE A 677 -25.37 -6.29 44.44
C ILE A 677 -25.96 -5.01 45.07
N GLU A 678 -25.39 -4.58 46.19
CA GLU A 678 -25.83 -3.42 46.98
C GLU A 678 -24.77 -2.32 47.02
N ASP A 679 -25.23 -1.13 47.40
CA ASP A 679 -24.36 0.02 47.66
C ASP A 679 -23.49 -0.24 48.91
N CYS A 680 -22.27 0.28 48.88
CA CYS A 680 -21.27 0.07 49.93
C CYS A 680 -20.68 1.42 50.35
N PRO A 681 -21.07 1.97 51.52
CA PRO A 681 -20.55 3.24 52.02
C PRO A 681 -19.13 3.14 52.58
N SER A 682 -18.63 1.94 52.91
CA SER A 682 -17.26 1.72 53.37
C SER A 682 -16.78 0.32 52.96
N VAL A 683 -15.90 0.27 51.95
CA VAL A 683 -15.29 -0.97 51.45
C VAL A 683 -14.40 -1.61 52.51
N LEU A 684 -13.68 -0.79 53.28
CA LEU A 684 -12.82 -1.24 54.36
C LEU A 684 -13.61 -1.89 55.51
N GLU A 685 -14.75 -1.31 55.92
CA GLU A 685 -15.56 -1.86 57.00
C GLU A 685 -16.33 -3.11 56.57
N ARG A 686 -16.95 -3.09 55.38
CA ARG A 686 -17.81 -4.18 54.90
C ARG A 686 -17.00 -5.39 54.41
N PHE A 687 -15.90 -5.15 53.72
CA PHE A 687 -15.15 -6.21 53.03
C PHE A 687 -13.70 -6.36 53.50
N ARG A 688 -13.24 -5.56 54.47
CA ARG A 688 -11.85 -5.54 54.96
C ARG A 688 -10.82 -5.30 53.85
N LEU A 689 -11.26 -4.72 52.73
CA LEU A 689 -10.44 -4.47 51.55
C LEU A 689 -10.02 -3.00 51.54
N ARG A 690 -8.71 -2.75 51.42
CA ARG A 690 -8.14 -1.38 51.43
C ARG A 690 -8.07 -0.77 50.03
N GLU A 691 -7.84 -1.60 49.01
CA GLU A 691 -7.58 -1.17 47.64
C GLU A 691 -8.22 -2.15 46.66
N VAL A 692 -8.80 -1.62 45.58
CA VAL A 692 -9.41 -2.40 44.50
C VAL A 692 -8.48 -2.32 43.29
N HIS A 693 -7.91 -3.45 42.89
CA HIS A 693 -6.93 -3.49 41.80
C HIS A 693 -7.51 -3.97 40.47
N SER A 694 -8.61 -4.73 40.49
CA SER A 694 -9.39 -5.03 39.29
C SER A 694 -10.86 -5.26 39.64
N CYS A 695 -11.77 -5.11 38.67
CA CYS A 695 -13.19 -5.38 38.89
C CYS A 695 -13.91 -5.82 37.62
N LYS A 696 -15.03 -6.53 37.80
CA LYS A 696 -15.96 -6.91 36.74
C LYS A 696 -17.33 -6.34 37.08
N VAL A 697 -17.83 -5.46 36.23
CA VAL A 697 -19.23 -5.03 36.28
C VAL A 697 -20.01 -6.02 35.43
N LEU A 698 -20.69 -6.95 36.09
CA LEU A 698 -21.45 -8.01 35.44
C LEU A 698 -22.77 -7.46 34.91
N ASP A 699 -23.40 -6.57 35.68
CA ASP A 699 -24.63 -5.90 35.28
C ASP A 699 -24.84 -4.58 36.03
N GLY A 700 -25.64 -3.70 35.44
CA GLY A 700 -25.93 -2.37 35.97
C GLY A 700 -24.81 -1.36 35.74
N TYR A 701 -25.06 -0.13 36.17
CA TYR A 701 -24.09 0.97 36.19
C TYR A 701 -23.64 1.23 37.64
N TRP A 702 -22.35 1.51 37.84
CA TRP A 702 -21.77 1.67 39.17
C TRP A 702 -20.91 2.94 39.24
N ILE A 703 -20.82 3.54 40.42
CA ILE A 703 -19.90 4.64 40.69
C ILE A 703 -18.98 4.24 41.85
N PHE A 704 -17.68 4.31 41.62
CA PHE A 704 -16.64 4.18 42.65
C PHE A 704 -16.24 5.54 43.19
N TYR A 705 -15.89 5.58 44.47
CA TYR A 705 -15.50 6.77 45.19
C TYR A 705 -14.16 6.56 45.90
N GLU A 706 -13.31 7.57 45.82
CA GLU A 706 -11.99 7.56 46.47
C GLU A 706 -12.08 7.53 48.01
N HIS A 707 -13.13 8.12 48.60
CA HIS A 707 -13.32 8.18 50.06
C HIS A 707 -14.58 7.42 50.52
N PRO A 708 -14.67 7.05 51.81
CA PRO A 708 -15.90 6.49 52.38
C PRO A 708 -17.09 7.44 52.26
N ASN A 709 -18.30 6.89 52.36
CA ASN A 709 -19.57 7.60 52.33
C ASN A 709 -19.82 8.40 51.04
N TYR A 710 -19.40 7.85 49.90
CA TYR A 710 -19.62 8.39 48.54
C TYR A 710 -19.00 9.78 48.34
N ARG A 711 -17.80 9.98 48.87
CA ARG A 711 -17.05 11.25 48.80
C ARG A 711 -15.75 11.10 48.01
N GLY A 712 -15.15 12.23 47.64
CA GLY A 712 -13.92 12.27 46.84
C GLY A 712 -14.18 12.10 45.34
N HIS A 713 -13.12 11.79 44.59
CA HIS A 713 -13.21 11.58 43.14
C HIS A 713 -14.14 10.40 42.81
N GLN A 714 -14.92 10.57 41.73
CA GLN A 714 -15.91 9.61 41.28
C GLN A 714 -15.46 8.95 39.98
N TYR A 715 -15.63 7.64 39.88
CA TYR A 715 -15.36 6.87 38.67
C TYR A 715 -16.62 6.13 38.26
N PHE A 716 -17.14 6.41 37.06
CA PHE A 716 -18.34 5.76 36.53
C PHE A 716 -17.99 4.47 35.78
N LEU A 717 -18.56 3.33 36.11
CA LEU A 717 -18.27 2.05 35.47
C LEU A 717 -19.51 1.50 34.75
N GLU A 718 -19.30 1.11 33.49
CA GLU A 718 -20.27 0.40 32.67
C GLU A 718 -20.02 -1.11 32.76
N LYS A 719 -20.98 -1.90 32.26
CA LYS A 719 -20.81 -3.35 32.12
C LYS A 719 -19.54 -3.67 31.35
N GLY A 720 -18.62 -4.39 31.98
CA GLY A 720 -17.29 -4.59 31.43
C GLY A 720 -16.29 -5.21 32.40
N ASN A 721 -15.11 -5.51 31.84
CA ASN A 721 -13.99 -6.13 32.54
C ASN A 721 -12.86 -5.11 32.68
N TYR A 722 -12.56 -4.71 33.92
CA TYR A 722 -11.52 -3.72 34.22
C TYR A 722 -10.36 -4.38 34.96
N ARG A 723 -9.25 -4.60 34.25
CA ARG A 723 -8.11 -5.39 34.73
C ARG A 723 -7.18 -4.60 35.65
N LYS A 724 -7.19 -3.26 35.57
CA LYS A 724 -6.34 -2.35 36.35
C LYS A 724 -7.07 -1.03 36.66
N PRO A 725 -6.65 -0.25 37.68
CA PRO A 725 -7.34 1.00 38.05
C PRO A 725 -7.40 2.06 36.94
N VAL A 726 -6.38 2.08 36.08
CA VAL A 726 -6.35 2.97 34.91
C VAL A 726 -7.50 2.68 33.93
N ASP A 727 -8.01 1.44 33.89
CA ASP A 727 -9.10 1.05 32.98
C ASP A 727 -10.42 1.75 33.36
N TRP A 728 -10.61 2.12 34.64
CA TRP A 728 -11.75 2.93 35.05
C TRP A 728 -11.43 4.42 35.28
N GLY A 729 -10.22 4.86 34.94
CA GLY A 729 -9.78 6.25 35.01
C GLY A 729 -9.18 6.68 36.35
N ALA A 730 -8.83 5.73 37.24
CA ALA A 730 -8.17 6.05 38.50
C ALA A 730 -6.64 6.01 38.37
N VAL A 731 -5.96 6.97 39.02
CA VAL A 731 -4.49 7.06 39.08
C VAL A 731 -3.92 6.11 40.15
N CYS A 732 -4.71 5.75 41.16
CA CYS A 732 -4.37 4.83 42.24
C CYS A 732 -5.50 3.81 42.44
N PRO A 733 -5.24 2.65 43.08
CA PRO A 733 -6.24 1.61 43.33
C PRO A 733 -7.20 1.93 44.49
N THR A 734 -7.16 3.15 45.02
CA THR A 734 -7.95 3.56 46.20
C THR A 734 -9.43 3.70 45.84
N VAL A 735 -10.24 2.75 46.30
CA VAL A 735 -11.70 2.79 46.22
C VAL A 735 -12.25 2.46 47.59
N GLN A 736 -12.88 3.44 48.24
CA GLN A 736 -13.31 3.33 49.64
C GLN A 736 -14.83 3.26 49.80
N SER A 737 -15.61 3.63 48.76
CA SER A 737 -17.05 3.37 48.70
C SER A 737 -17.51 3.21 47.24
N PHE A 738 -18.64 2.55 47.03
CA PHE A 738 -19.25 2.42 45.70
C PHE A 738 -20.78 2.31 45.78
N ARG A 739 -21.48 2.78 44.76
CA ARG A 739 -22.94 2.67 44.69
C ARG A 739 -23.42 2.42 43.27
N ARG A 740 -24.63 1.90 43.15
CA ARG A 740 -25.35 1.76 41.89
C ARG A 740 -25.70 3.14 41.37
N PHE A 741 -25.59 3.32 40.06
CA PHE A 741 -26.12 4.47 39.37
C PHE A 741 -27.53 4.13 38.88
N THR A 742 -28.51 4.85 39.42
CA THR A 742 -29.93 4.81 39.07
C THR A 742 -30.35 6.22 38.71
N GLU A 743 -31.38 6.36 37.87
CA GLU A 743 -31.95 7.67 37.51
C GLU A 743 -32.47 8.45 38.73
#